data_AF-A0AAD6IV36-F1
#
_entry.id   AF-A0AAD6IV36-F1
#
_cell.length_a   1.000
_cell.length_b   1.000
_cell.length_c   1.000
_cell.angle_alpha   90.00
_cell.angle_beta   90.00
_cell.angle_gamma   90.00
#
_symmetry.space_group_name_H-M   'P 1'
#
loop_
_entity.id
_entity.type
_entity.pdbx_description
1 polymer ?
#
loop_
_entity_poly.entity_id
_entity_poly.type
_entity_poly.pdbx_seq_one_letter_code
_entity_poly.pdbx_strand_id
1 'polypeptide(L)'
;MAKPSKTMFKSSWFSSRAASPAPAATPKAPPQPARTESSISLSGLDEQADIIMVLRAMDHVMDDNLEAAESELDCISTSPWNKLGTGAIGFIRSAAGFEQAVMKEAGDTLNAAEAAAHNAQRSAVRSPRSTSSYPAGTEFALANAEAQLMAAVIGVLSESIVEAMKAFYKMRSAFKTLEGISKVIEEVKATKMKNLTGSANGSANGSLNGSLNGSLNGSITSSANGSVGNLTKGAVAAPRSQQRLLNVPAHGDAASVRFPNAVDEYIESGGNLCYGTLLLFIGMIPPAMSKLLSILGFHGDRRKGIERLWESANMMNSHGALAALILLTYYNILEYCDIVQTDETKGGVPKRKCEALLFAYREKYPNSPLWILEEARMCSQRKDLESAVRLLEFERKPQMKQIEAICVFEKALDAMCMHNYEHAAELFVHLVDLNSWSDAMYLYIAGSCYVELYRDTVTTDRAKAEEYSKKAQEHLLKVATNLGKKKFMARALPLEVFADRKVKKWQKFASSRKCSLVEAVGVSPVEEMIYLWNGYARMNPAYIEISVGVLEWQPPKDGGKPKSCITEVDEKVLLSFMKAVLARHQGDLPRSRKILEQDVIPVDKNLLKGEDWVAPSAHYEMAAVIWAESGIKEAAKITEYLNRCAGWESYELDNRLGVRATTALEVIRQSQEAEKPAMPASSSSLRHTTASASTMDADEMRAMKELLLKQGPYTTGKGVLNVEKHIIPAFPFREYPRGVRDEDDKLHIVVNHYRPVSNPEPKAGDLTLIMAHANGFHKEMYEPFLEYLTLEYEELGGKIRGIFIAEMYCQGESGILNESKLGGDVSWFDHTRDLLSLIQHFPNDIVRPVAGIGHSMGGAQLFRLSLMHPSLMSCVIGIDPVISPTNAFPSAANPAAMSARRLDVWPSREQAVKFFRSRPYYQTWDEDVFLQHMDMGLRQVPTALYPDVSAVEGGANAVTLTTTKHQEVFTFWRYADRDRIDPKDMFRWLGDMTIPVCYIQGKKSVVNWANNNELKMEATPQPCEMHFVDAGHLVPLERPSESAGVAAEYLLRQVKAWKEKDEAYKQTFPPMIRIPQDFAPKVLPVLPAKL
;
A
#
# COMPACT_ATOMS: atom_id res chain seq x y z
N MET A 1 -18.93 0.15 56.46
CA MET A 1 -19.97 1.20 56.49
C MET A 1 -19.43 2.45 55.80
N ALA A 2 -20.22 3.01 54.87
CA ALA A 2 -20.26 4.37 54.32
C ALA A 2 -19.03 5.04 53.65
N LYS A 3 -19.29 5.53 52.42
CA LYS A 3 -18.54 6.50 51.58
C LYS A 3 -18.35 7.88 52.26
N PRO A 4 -17.52 8.79 51.69
CA PRO A 4 -18.00 9.85 50.76
C PRO A 4 -16.92 10.22 49.69
N SER A 5 -17.04 11.15 48.73
CA SER A 5 -18.10 11.69 47.83
C SER A 5 -17.37 12.50 46.72
N LYS A 6 -17.98 12.64 45.54
CA LYS A 6 -17.53 13.46 44.38
C LYS A 6 -18.07 14.89 44.44
N THR A 7 -17.32 15.87 43.88
CA THR A 7 -17.69 17.01 42.98
C THR A 7 -16.80 18.24 43.29
N MET A 8 -15.94 18.73 42.40
CA MET A 8 -16.11 19.41 41.09
C MET A 8 -16.55 20.89 41.23
N PHE A 9 -15.59 21.83 41.15
CA PHE A 9 -15.81 23.25 40.90
C PHE A 9 -15.19 23.65 39.55
N LYS A 10 -16.04 24.26 38.72
CA LYS A 10 -15.74 24.95 37.46
C LYS A 10 -15.07 26.30 37.75
N SER A 11 -14.17 26.75 36.88
CA SER A 11 -13.98 28.19 36.66
C SER A 11 -13.74 28.47 35.18
N SER A 12 -14.44 29.48 34.68
CA SER A 12 -14.57 29.90 33.29
C SER A 12 -13.86 31.23 33.08
N TRP A 13 -12.94 31.32 32.13
CA TRP A 13 -12.40 32.59 31.66
C TRP A 13 -12.29 32.60 30.12
N PHE A 14 -13.40 32.92 29.46
CA PHE A 14 -13.40 33.52 28.12
C PHE A 14 -14.57 34.53 28.06
N SER A 15 -14.24 35.81 27.93
CA SER A 15 -15.17 36.86 27.53
C SER A 15 -14.43 37.81 26.61
N SER A 16 -14.70 37.74 25.31
CA SER A 16 -14.37 38.80 24.36
C SER A 16 -15.67 39.38 23.81
N ARG A 17 -15.85 40.68 24.06
CA ARG A 17 -17.00 41.47 23.64
C ARG A 17 -16.96 41.73 22.13
N ALA A 18 -18.13 41.63 21.52
CA ALA A 18 -18.44 42.15 20.20
C ALA A 18 -18.38 43.69 20.17
N ALA A 19 -17.87 44.25 19.08
CA ALA A 19 -18.05 45.66 18.72
C ALA A 19 -18.42 45.74 17.23
N SER A 20 -19.49 46.49 16.94
CA SER A 20 -20.01 46.78 15.59
C SER A 20 -19.40 48.10 15.03
N PRO A 21 -19.52 48.36 13.70
CA PRO A 21 -18.61 49.25 12.96
C PRO A 21 -19.13 50.68 12.74
N ALA A 22 -18.22 51.61 12.42
CA ALA A 22 -18.51 52.98 11.96
C ALA A 22 -17.42 53.48 10.96
N PRO A 23 -17.70 54.48 10.10
CA PRO A 23 -17.40 54.39 8.66
C PRO A 23 -16.22 55.21 8.11
N ALA A 24 -15.93 54.91 6.84
CA ALA A 24 -14.98 55.42 5.85
C ALA A 24 -14.38 56.84 6.00
N ALA A 25 -13.07 56.93 5.70
CA ALA A 25 -12.41 58.12 5.16
C ALA A 25 -11.29 57.70 4.18
N THR A 26 -11.36 58.18 2.94
CA THR A 26 -10.35 58.04 1.89
C THR A 26 -9.30 59.17 1.98
N PRO A 27 -8.00 58.88 1.83
CA PRO A 27 -7.02 59.89 1.44
C PRO A 27 -6.43 59.62 0.06
N LYS A 28 -6.25 60.72 -0.69
CA LYS A 28 -5.68 60.84 -2.03
C LYS A 28 -4.20 60.43 -2.09
N ALA A 29 -3.79 59.88 -3.22
CA ALA A 29 -2.41 59.49 -3.54
C ALA A 29 -1.47 60.69 -3.79
N PRO A 30 -0.19 60.64 -3.37
CA PRO A 30 0.88 61.51 -3.85
C PRO A 30 1.67 60.88 -5.03
N PRO A 31 2.40 61.69 -5.83
CA PRO A 31 2.98 61.27 -7.11
C PRO A 31 4.26 60.43 -6.95
N GLN A 32 4.47 59.49 -7.89
CA GLN A 32 5.65 58.61 -7.96
C GLN A 32 6.93 59.35 -8.37
N PRO A 33 8.10 59.00 -7.80
CA PRO A 33 9.39 59.20 -8.43
C PRO A 33 9.86 57.92 -9.17
N ALA A 34 10.74 58.15 -10.13
CA ALA A 34 11.16 57.26 -11.22
C ALA A 34 11.76 55.91 -10.80
N ARG A 35 11.45 54.88 -11.60
CA ARG A 35 12.01 53.52 -11.54
C ARG A 35 13.47 53.49 -11.98
N THR A 36 14.33 52.87 -11.16
CA THR A 36 15.53 52.15 -11.60
C THR A 36 15.76 50.91 -10.71
N GLU A 37 15.84 49.75 -11.36
CA GLU A 37 16.47 48.45 -11.01
C GLU A 37 16.09 47.63 -9.73
N SER A 38 15.77 46.35 -9.98
CA SER A 38 15.54 45.19 -9.09
C SER A 38 14.30 45.19 -8.17
N SER A 39 13.16 44.67 -8.67
CA SER A 39 11.95 44.49 -7.86
C SER A 39 11.82 43.04 -7.33
N ILE A 40 12.45 42.74 -6.20
CA ILE A 40 12.00 41.65 -5.32
C ILE A 40 10.76 42.17 -4.58
N SER A 41 9.63 41.47 -4.60
CA SER A 41 8.42 41.89 -3.89
C SER A 41 8.58 41.69 -2.38
N LEU A 42 8.19 42.68 -1.56
CA LEU A 42 8.18 42.62 -0.09
C LEU A 42 7.59 41.30 0.47
N SER A 43 6.51 40.80 -0.14
CA SER A 43 5.85 39.55 0.26
C SER A 43 6.72 38.28 0.15
N GLY A 44 7.73 38.26 -0.73
CA GLY A 44 8.62 37.11 -0.88
C GLY A 44 9.80 37.11 0.12
N LEU A 45 10.08 38.26 0.75
CA LEU A 45 11.04 38.37 1.85
C LEU A 45 10.38 37.97 3.18
N ASP A 46 9.12 38.35 3.37
CA ASP A 46 8.31 37.96 4.53
C ASP A 46 8.15 36.43 4.62
N GLU A 47 7.88 35.77 3.49
CA GLU A 47 7.81 34.30 3.39
C GLU A 47 9.12 33.60 3.79
N GLN A 48 10.26 34.11 3.32
CA GLN A 48 11.56 33.56 3.71
C GLN A 48 11.83 33.73 5.20
N ALA A 49 11.47 34.87 5.78
CA ALA A 49 11.62 35.13 7.20
C ALA A 49 10.78 34.16 8.04
N ASP A 50 9.52 33.94 7.66
CA ASP A 50 8.60 33.01 8.35
C ASP A 50 9.14 31.57 8.34
N ILE A 51 9.62 31.09 7.19
CA ILE A 51 10.21 29.74 7.06
C ILE A 51 11.47 29.61 7.93
N ILE A 52 12.36 30.60 7.89
CA ILE A 52 13.59 30.60 8.70
C ILE A 52 13.26 30.49 10.19
N MET A 53 12.29 31.29 10.67
CA MET A 53 11.92 31.29 12.08
C MET A 53 11.29 29.96 12.49
N VAL A 54 10.43 29.35 11.66
CA VAL A 54 9.84 28.03 11.96
C VAL A 54 10.91 26.93 11.97
N LEU A 55 11.85 26.94 11.02
CA LEU A 55 12.96 25.99 11.02
C LEU A 55 13.84 26.13 12.28
N ARG A 56 14.09 27.37 12.74
CA ARG A 56 14.81 27.65 14.01
C ARG A 56 14.02 27.19 15.24
N ALA A 57 12.72 27.45 15.28
CA ALA A 57 11.86 26.95 16.34
C ALA A 57 11.93 25.41 16.41
N MET A 58 11.94 24.73 15.27
CA MET A 58 12.10 23.27 15.23
C MET A 58 13.52 22.82 15.60
N ASP A 59 14.56 23.58 15.28
CA ASP A 59 15.92 23.32 15.78
C ASP A 59 15.96 23.39 17.32
N HIS A 60 15.24 24.33 17.95
CA HIS A 60 15.09 24.37 19.41
C HIS A 60 14.36 23.14 19.97
N VAL A 61 13.33 22.64 19.27
CA VAL A 61 12.69 21.36 19.66
C VAL A 61 13.67 20.20 19.57
N MET A 62 14.48 20.14 18.51
CA MET A 62 15.49 19.09 18.33
C MET A 62 16.60 19.14 19.39
N ASP A 63 16.83 20.28 20.04
CA ASP A 63 17.76 20.46 21.17
C ASP A 63 17.07 20.39 22.56
N ASP A 64 15.82 19.90 22.63
CA ASP A 64 15.04 19.82 23.89
C ASP A 64 14.87 21.18 24.59
N ASN A 65 14.63 22.24 23.81
CA ASN A 65 14.35 23.59 24.28
C ASN A 65 12.97 24.08 23.80
N LEU A 66 11.92 23.58 24.44
CA LEU A 66 10.54 23.88 24.05
C LEU A 66 10.15 25.33 24.31
N GLU A 67 10.62 25.92 25.42
CA GLU A 67 10.30 27.32 25.76
C GLU A 67 10.83 28.29 24.69
N ALA A 68 12.06 28.09 24.21
CA ALA A 68 12.61 28.89 23.12
C ALA A 68 11.86 28.65 21.80
N ALA A 69 11.48 27.40 21.52
CA ALA A 69 10.69 27.07 20.33
C ALA A 69 9.33 27.78 20.32
N GLU A 70 8.61 27.79 21.45
CA GLU A 70 7.33 28.48 21.59
C GLU A 70 7.47 29.99 21.50
N SER A 71 8.50 30.56 22.15
CA SER A 71 8.77 32.00 22.08
C SER A 71 9.07 32.47 20.65
N GLU A 72 9.79 31.68 19.86
CA GLU A 72 10.09 31.99 18.45
C GLU A 72 8.82 31.96 17.59
N LEU A 73 7.89 31.03 17.88
CA LEU A 73 6.62 30.92 17.16
C LEU A 73 5.59 32.00 17.58
N ASP A 74 5.57 32.44 18.84
CA ASP A 74 4.68 33.50 19.30
C ASP A 74 4.93 34.84 18.60
N CYS A 75 6.13 35.04 18.06
CA CYS A 75 6.50 36.23 17.30
C CYS A 75 5.82 36.34 15.91
N ILE A 76 5.17 35.28 15.41
CA ILE A 76 4.65 35.18 14.03
C ILE A 76 3.22 34.62 13.99
N SER A 77 2.24 35.34 14.51
CA SER A 77 0.93 34.74 14.84
C SER A 77 0.02 34.33 13.67
N THR A 78 0.37 34.58 12.39
CA THR A 78 -0.59 34.42 11.27
C THR A 78 -0.14 33.59 10.06
N SER A 79 1.13 33.19 9.96
CA SER A 79 1.61 32.50 8.75
C SER A 79 1.20 31.00 8.71
N PRO A 80 1.09 30.38 7.52
CA PRO A 80 0.86 28.94 7.42
C PRO A 80 1.94 28.09 8.11
N TRP A 81 3.21 28.49 8.01
CA TRP A 81 4.33 27.77 8.64
C TRP A 81 4.31 27.90 10.16
N ASN A 82 3.88 29.03 10.71
CA ASN A 82 3.73 29.18 12.15
C ASN A 82 2.72 28.16 12.70
N LYS A 83 1.52 28.10 12.09
CA LYS A 83 0.49 27.11 12.45
C LYS A 83 1.00 25.67 12.31
N LEU A 84 1.79 25.41 11.27
CA LEU A 84 2.42 24.12 11.07
C LEU A 84 3.43 23.82 12.18
N GLY A 85 4.29 24.76 12.55
CA GLY A 85 5.27 24.63 13.65
C GLY A 85 4.60 24.40 15.00
N THR A 86 3.56 25.17 15.34
CA THR A 86 2.76 24.95 16.56
C THR A 86 2.07 23.59 16.53
N GLY A 87 1.51 23.21 15.37
CA GLY A 87 0.91 21.90 15.16
C GLY A 87 1.93 20.76 15.30
N ALA A 88 3.17 20.95 14.85
CA ALA A 88 4.25 19.99 14.96
C ALA A 88 4.73 19.81 16.42
N ILE A 89 4.84 20.90 17.19
CA ILE A 89 5.13 20.81 18.64
C ILE A 89 3.99 20.06 19.35
N GLY A 90 2.74 20.40 19.05
CA GLY A 90 1.58 19.67 19.56
C GLY A 90 1.58 18.20 19.16
N PHE A 91 1.96 17.89 17.93
CA PHE A 91 2.13 16.53 17.43
C PHE A 91 3.20 15.76 18.23
N ILE A 92 4.38 16.32 18.43
CA ILE A 92 5.47 15.66 19.19
C ILE A 92 5.04 15.41 20.64
N ARG A 93 4.40 16.40 21.29
CA ARG A 93 3.85 16.25 22.64
C ARG A 93 2.75 15.19 22.73
N SER A 94 1.91 15.05 21.71
CA SER A 94 0.77 14.12 21.71
C SER A 94 1.12 12.70 21.25
N ALA A 95 1.90 12.55 20.17
CA ALA A 95 2.20 11.29 19.52
C ALA A 95 3.10 10.38 20.37
N ALA A 96 4.02 10.97 21.15
CA ALA A 96 4.96 10.19 21.94
C ALA A 96 4.42 9.85 23.36
N GLY A 97 3.27 10.42 23.77
CA GLY A 97 2.65 10.21 25.09
C GLY A 97 1.29 9.51 25.09
N PHE A 98 0.64 9.37 23.92
CA PHE A 98 -0.69 8.74 23.76
C PHE A 98 -1.78 9.35 24.66
N GLU A 99 -1.67 10.65 24.93
CA GLU A 99 -2.64 11.40 25.73
C GLU A 99 -3.78 11.91 24.84
N GLN A 100 -4.96 11.32 24.98
CA GLN A 100 -6.13 11.61 24.12
C GLN A 100 -6.52 13.10 24.08
N ALA A 101 -6.34 13.83 25.19
CA ALA A 101 -6.64 15.26 25.26
C ALA A 101 -5.67 16.08 24.40
N VAL A 102 -4.38 15.78 24.48
CA VAL A 102 -3.31 16.47 23.73
C VAL A 102 -3.37 16.10 22.23
N MET A 103 -3.73 14.85 21.91
CA MET A 103 -3.94 14.39 20.53
C MET A 103 -5.04 15.17 19.80
N LYS A 104 -6.12 15.52 20.51
CA LYS A 104 -7.22 16.30 19.93
C LYS A 104 -6.77 17.73 19.59
N GLU A 105 -6.10 18.39 20.53
CA GLU A 105 -5.59 19.76 20.35
C GLU A 105 -4.54 19.86 19.23
N ALA A 106 -3.62 18.90 19.18
CA ALA A 106 -2.65 18.77 18.09
C ALA A 106 -3.35 18.57 16.73
N GLY A 107 -4.36 17.68 16.69
CA GLY A 107 -5.15 17.44 15.49
C GLY A 107 -5.90 18.67 14.98
N ASP A 108 -6.52 19.44 15.88
CA ASP A 108 -7.23 20.69 15.54
C ASP A 108 -6.26 21.75 14.98
N THR A 109 -5.07 21.89 15.59
CA THR A 109 -4.03 22.81 15.13
C THR A 109 -3.48 22.43 13.76
N LEU A 110 -3.22 21.14 13.52
CA LEU A 110 -2.76 20.63 12.23
C LEU A 110 -3.81 20.79 11.13
N ASN A 111 -5.10 20.61 11.43
CA ASN A 111 -6.18 20.89 10.48
C ASN A 111 -6.24 22.38 10.12
N ALA A 112 -5.97 23.28 11.08
CA ALA A 112 -5.89 24.72 10.82
C ALA A 112 -4.66 25.10 9.97
N ALA A 113 -3.53 24.42 10.18
CA ALA A 113 -2.33 24.55 9.34
C ALA A 113 -2.60 24.08 7.89
N GLU A 114 -3.25 22.93 7.73
CA GLU A 114 -3.66 22.37 6.43
C GLU A 114 -4.53 23.38 5.65
N ALA A 115 -5.58 23.91 6.29
CA ALA A 115 -6.46 24.88 5.67
C ALA A 115 -5.73 26.19 5.29
N ALA A 116 -4.81 26.66 6.13
CA ALA A 116 -4.02 27.86 5.85
C ALA A 116 -3.07 27.64 4.67
N ALA A 117 -2.34 26.53 4.65
CA ALA A 117 -1.40 26.18 3.58
C ALA A 117 -2.12 26.00 2.23
N HIS A 118 -3.25 25.27 2.21
CA HIS A 118 -4.03 25.08 0.99
C HIS A 118 -4.60 26.39 0.42
N ASN A 119 -5.05 27.33 1.28
CA ASN A 119 -5.52 28.64 0.83
C ASN A 119 -4.37 29.52 0.29
N ALA A 120 -3.20 29.47 0.94
CA ALA A 120 -2.00 30.17 0.48
C ALA A 120 -1.51 29.62 -0.87
N GLN A 121 -1.51 28.29 -1.05
CA GLN A 121 -1.16 27.63 -2.31
C GLN A 121 -2.03 28.10 -3.48
N ARG A 122 -3.37 28.14 -3.30
CA ARG A 122 -4.29 28.63 -4.35
C ARG A 122 -4.03 30.08 -4.73
N SER A 123 -3.62 30.89 -3.76
CA SER A 123 -3.32 32.31 -3.97
C SER A 123 -2.00 32.48 -4.73
N ALA A 124 -0.96 31.73 -4.36
CA ALA A 124 0.34 31.73 -5.02
C ALA A 124 0.26 31.31 -6.50
N VAL A 125 -0.54 30.27 -6.82
CA VAL A 125 -0.74 29.81 -8.21
C VAL A 125 -1.47 30.86 -9.07
N ARG A 126 -2.39 31.64 -8.50
CA ARG A 126 -3.15 32.68 -9.22
C ARG A 126 -2.35 33.96 -9.45
N SER A 127 -1.30 34.17 -8.69
CA SER A 127 -0.45 35.37 -8.77
C SER A 127 0.99 34.97 -8.52
N PRO A 128 1.64 34.30 -9.49
CA PRO A 128 2.95 33.70 -9.31
C PRO A 128 3.99 34.81 -9.07
N ARG A 129 4.35 34.97 -7.79
CA ARG A 129 5.46 35.79 -7.31
C ARG A 129 6.22 34.90 -6.35
N SER A 130 7.33 34.34 -6.81
CA SER A 130 8.18 33.47 -5.97
C SER A 130 9.64 33.88 -6.12
N THR A 131 10.36 33.85 -5.00
CA THR A 131 11.81 34.01 -4.97
C THR A 131 12.53 32.66 -5.15
N SER A 132 11.78 31.56 -5.23
CA SER A 132 12.27 30.19 -5.28
C SER A 132 12.72 29.76 -6.68
N SER A 133 13.67 28.82 -6.74
CA SER A 133 13.97 28.09 -7.99
C SER A 133 12.84 27.15 -8.40
N TYR A 134 11.86 26.92 -7.52
CA TYR A 134 10.74 26.00 -7.69
C TYR A 134 9.46 26.73 -8.14
N PRO A 135 8.51 26.03 -8.78
CA PRO A 135 7.22 26.61 -9.14
C PRO A 135 6.50 27.21 -7.93
N ALA A 136 5.95 28.42 -8.09
CA ALA A 136 5.23 29.11 -7.01
C ALA A 136 4.09 28.24 -6.45
N GLY A 137 3.99 28.13 -5.12
CA GLY A 137 3.03 27.27 -4.45
C GLY A 137 3.57 25.91 -4.02
N THR A 138 4.81 25.56 -4.37
CA THR A 138 5.43 24.26 -3.99
C THR A 138 5.65 24.18 -2.48
N GLU A 139 6.12 25.26 -1.88
CA GLU A 139 6.34 25.44 -0.44
C GLU A 139 5.04 25.27 0.38
N PHE A 140 3.92 25.81 -0.10
CA PHE A 140 2.63 25.65 0.56
C PHE A 140 2.05 24.25 0.34
N ALA A 141 2.32 23.63 -0.81
CA ALA A 141 1.97 22.24 -1.06
C ALA A 141 2.70 21.30 -0.09
N LEU A 142 3.98 21.58 0.18
CA LEU A 142 4.79 20.84 1.14
C LEU A 142 4.26 21.03 2.57
N ALA A 143 4.04 22.26 3.01
CA ALA A 143 3.45 22.54 4.34
C ALA A 143 2.10 21.85 4.54
N ASN A 144 1.27 21.81 3.49
CA ASN A 144 0.00 21.08 3.49
C ASN A 144 0.21 19.56 3.62
N ALA A 145 1.18 18.98 2.90
CA ALA A 145 1.49 17.56 3.00
C ALA A 145 2.06 17.18 4.38
N GLU A 146 2.93 18.01 4.96
CA GLU A 146 3.49 17.84 6.31
C GLU A 146 2.37 17.82 7.36
N ALA A 147 1.43 18.78 7.31
CA ALA A 147 0.26 18.81 8.18
C ALA A 147 -0.62 17.55 8.02
N GLN A 148 -0.87 17.12 6.77
CA GLN A 148 -1.67 15.93 6.48
C GLN A 148 -1.02 14.65 7.01
N LEU A 149 0.30 14.51 6.93
CA LEU A 149 1.02 13.35 7.45
C LEU A 149 0.95 13.29 8.98
N MET A 150 1.24 14.38 9.68
CA MET A 150 1.14 14.42 11.15
C MET A 150 -0.30 14.15 11.61
N ALA A 151 -1.30 14.74 10.95
CA ALA A 151 -2.71 14.50 11.25
C ALA A 151 -3.13 13.06 10.96
N ALA A 152 -2.58 12.43 9.91
CA ALA A 152 -2.82 11.02 9.62
C ALA A 152 -2.25 10.11 10.71
N VAL A 153 -1.04 10.39 11.20
CA VAL A 153 -0.47 9.62 12.31
C VAL A 153 -1.37 9.72 13.54
N ILE A 154 -1.80 10.93 13.94
CA ILE A 154 -2.74 11.11 15.06
C ILE A 154 -4.04 10.31 14.83
N GLY A 155 -4.61 10.36 13.63
CA GLY A 155 -5.85 9.67 13.31
C GLY A 155 -5.73 8.14 13.36
N VAL A 156 -4.59 7.56 12.94
CA VAL A 156 -4.34 6.10 13.07
C VAL A 156 -4.16 5.69 14.53
N LEU A 157 -3.51 6.54 15.34
CA LEU A 157 -3.30 6.27 16.77
C LEU A 157 -4.56 6.53 17.61
N SER A 158 -5.58 7.16 17.03
CA SER A 158 -6.87 7.30 17.69
C SER A 158 -7.56 5.94 17.81
N GLU A 159 -8.28 5.70 18.92
CA GLU A 159 -9.05 4.47 19.13
C GLU A 159 -10.35 4.42 18.27
N SER A 160 -10.40 5.19 17.17
CA SER A 160 -11.56 5.37 16.30
C SER A 160 -11.28 4.86 14.88
N ILE A 161 -12.09 3.89 14.43
CA ILE A 161 -12.03 3.36 13.06
C ILE A 161 -12.29 4.45 12.02
N VAL A 162 -13.18 5.41 12.32
CA VAL A 162 -13.53 6.51 11.41
C VAL A 162 -12.34 7.45 11.21
N GLU A 163 -11.64 7.78 12.29
CA GLU A 163 -10.46 8.64 12.23
C GLU A 163 -9.27 7.92 11.57
N ALA A 164 -9.13 6.61 11.79
CA ALA A 164 -8.17 5.79 11.05
C ALA A 164 -8.44 5.81 9.53
N MET A 165 -9.70 5.73 9.09
CA MET A 165 -10.04 5.85 7.67
C MET A 165 -9.72 7.23 7.08
N LYS A 166 -10.04 8.31 7.80
CA LYS A 166 -9.68 9.68 7.40
C LYS A 166 -8.16 9.85 7.32
N ALA A 167 -7.43 9.28 8.27
CA ALA A 167 -5.99 9.27 8.26
C ALA A 167 -5.40 8.58 7.02
N PHE A 168 -5.93 7.43 6.62
CA PHE A 168 -5.51 6.78 5.36
C PHE A 168 -5.78 7.65 4.13
N TYR A 169 -6.88 8.40 4.10
CA TYR A 169 -7.15 9.36 3.02
C TYR A 169 -6.16 10.54 3.03
N LYS A 170 -5.86 11.12 4.19
CA LYS A 170 -4.87 12.21 4.32
C LYS A 170 -3.47 11.76 3.93
N MET A 171 -3.05 10.59 4.39
CA MET A 171 -1.79 9.95 3.98
C MET A 171 -1.75 9.75 2.46
N ARG A 172 -2.90 9.43 1.85
CA ARG A 172 -3.04 9.31 0.40
C ARG A 172 -2.83 10.62 -0.35
N SER A 173 -3.52 11.66 0.09
CA SER A 173 -3.34 13.00 -0.46
C SER A 173 -1.89 13.46 -0.36
N ALA A 174 -1.29 13.33 0.83
CA ALA A 174 0.08 13.76 1.09
C ALA A 174 1.10 13.06 0.20
N PHE A 175 1.02 11.73 0.03
CA PHE A 175 1.98 11.01 -0.81
C PHE A 175 1.94 11.49 -2.26
N LYS A 176 0.75 11.71 -2.86
CA LYS A 176 0.65 12.20 -4.25
C LYS A 176 1.29 13.58 -4.41
N THR A 177 1.04 14.47 -3.46
CA THR A 177 1.66 15.80 -3.43
C THR A 177 3.18 15.68 -3.34
N LEU A 178 3.69 14.83 -2.44
CA LEU A 178 5.12 14.62 -2.23
C LEU A 178 5.82 13.94 -3.42
N GLU A 179 5.15 13.02 -4.11
CA GLU A 179 5.65 12.44 -5.36
C GLU A 179 5.82 13.52 -6.44
N GLY A 180 4.84 14.43 -6.54
CA GLY A 180 4.92 15.59 -7.44
C GLY A 180 6.09 16.52 -7.09
N ILE A 181 6.22 16.89 -5.81
CA ILE A 181 7.33 17.72 -5.31
C ILE A 181 8.69 17.04 -5.58
N SER A 182 8.81 15.73 -5.34
CA SER A 182 10.06 15.00 -5.61
C SER A 182 10.44 15.01 -7.09
N LYS A 183 9.48 14.93 -8.02
CA LYS A 183 9.74 15.03 -9.47
C LYS A 183 10.26 16.42 -9.84
N VAL A 184 9.64 17.46 -9.30
CA VAL A 184 10.09 18.86 -9.49
C VAL A 184 11.51 19.06 -8.95
N ILE A 185 11.83 18.53 -7.76
CA ILE A 185 13.19 18.57 -7.20
C ILE A 185 14.21 17.90 -8.14
N GLU A 186 13.89 16.71 -8.66
CA GLU A 186 14.74 15.97 -9.60
C GLU A 186 14.97 16.78 -10.90
N GLU A 187 13.92 17.38 -11.48
CA GLU A 187 13.99 18.18 -12.71
C GLU A 187 14.83 19.47 -12.55
N VAL A 188 14.63 20.20 -11.44
CA VAL A 188 15.39 21.43 -11.15
C VAL A 188 16.87 21.10 -10.92
N LYS A 189 17.19 20.05 -10.17
CA LYS A 189 18.58 19.59 -9.98
C LYS A 189 19.24 19.17 -11.29
N ALA A 190 18.54 18.40 -12.13
CA ALA A 190 19.04 17.99 -13.44
C ALA A 190 19.32 19.19 -14.35
N THR A 191 18.46 20.22 -14.32
CA THR A 191 18.63 21.45 -15.10
C THR A 191 19.83 22.27 -14.61
N LYS A 192 19.99 22.44 -13.29
CA LYS A 192 21.17 23.11 -12.70
C LYS A 192 22.47 22.39 -13.10
N MET A 193 22.48 21.06 -13.09
CA MET A 193 23.65 20.26 -13.48
C MET A 193 23.98 20.36 -14.99
N LYS A 194 22.96 20.40 -15.86
CA LYS A 194 23.13 20.65 -17.30
C LYS A 194 23.67 22.06 -17.60
N ASN A 195 23.22 23.07 -16.86
CA ASN A 195 23.71 24.44 -17.04
C ASN A 195 25.18 24.60 -16.60
N LEU A 196 25.59 23.90 -15.53
CA LEU A 196 26.98 23.88 -15.06
C LEU A 196 27.91 23.15 -16.06
N THR A 197 27.45 22.08 -16.68
CA THR A 197 28.21 21.29 -17.68
C THR A 197 28.20 21.93 -19.08
N GLY A 198 27.13 22.65 -19.45
CA GLY A 198 27.03 23.42 -20.70
C GLY A 198 27.85 24.71 -20.71
N SER A 199 28.04 25.37 -19.55
CA SER A 199 28.92 26.54 -19.44
C SER A 199 30.40 26.20 -19.62
N ALA A 200 30.82 24.96 -19.35
CA ALA A 200 32.21 24.52 -19.55
C ALA A 200 32.59 24.34 -21.03
N ASN A 201 31.61 24.17 -21.93
CA ASN A 201 31.83 24.00 -23.39
C ASN A 201 31.50 25.25 -24.23
N GLY A 202 31.09 26.36 -23.59
CA GLY A 202 30.62 27.58 -24.27
C GLY A 202 31.65 28.72 -24.39
N SER A 203 32.84 28.60 -23.80
CA SER A 203 33.90 29.61 -23.90
C SER A 203 35.02 29.17 -24.85
N ALA A 204 34.69 28.99 -26.13
CA ALA A 204 35.68 28.86 -27.20
C ALA A 204 35.06 29.31 -28.54
N ASN A 205 34.90 30.63 -28.73
CA ASN A 205 35.14 31.37 -29.98
C ASN A 205 34.41 32.73 -29.96
N GLY A 206 35.15 33.84 -29.99
CA GLY A 206 34.52 35.15 -30.21
C GLY A 206 35.31 36.42 -29.89
N SER A 207 36.58 36.50 -30.32
CA SER A 207 37.31 37.73 -30.69
C SER A 207 37.41 38.91 -29.70
N LEU A 208 38.62 39.12 -29.17
CA LEU A 208 39.22 40.46 -29.06
C LEU A 208 40.71 40.38 -29.42
N ASN A 209 41.02 40.81 -30.64
CA ASN A 209 42.36 41.16 -31.09
C ASN A 209 42.68 42.59 -30.65
N GLY A 210 43.85 42.78 -30.03
CA GLY A 210 44.55 44.05 -29.97
C GLY A 210 44.53 44.77 -28.61
N SER A 211 45.55 44.55 -27.78
CA SER A 211 46.63 45.53 -27.56
C SER A 211 47.51 45.13 -26.36
N LEU A 212 48.81 45.42 -26.51
CA LEU A 212 49.86 45.52 -25.48
C LEU A 212 50.65 44.26 -25.08
N ASN A 213 51.68 44.02 -25.88
CA ASN A 213 53.10 43.88 -25.49
C ASN A 213 53.44 44.07 -24.00
N GLY A 214 54.28 43.17 -23.47
CA GLY A 214 55.36 43.59 -22.56
C GLY A 214 55.81 42.59 -21.47
N SER A 215 56.88 41.87 -21.78
CA SER A 215 57.85 41.19 -20.88
C SER A 215 57.41 39.87 -20.22
N LEU A 216 57.76 38.69 -20.75
CA LEU A 216 59.09 38.06 -20.88
C LEU A 216 59.86 37.92 -19.55
N ASN A 217 59.94 36.67 -19.07
CA ASN A 217 61.14 35.82 -18.92
C ASN A 217 60.95 34.91 -17.69
N GLY A 218 61.17 33.60 -17.71
CA GLY A 218 61.77 32.71 -18.71
C GLY A 218 62.34 31.48 -18.00
N SER A 219 62.48 30.39 -18.76
CA SER A 219 63.20 29.12 -18.48
C SER A 219 62.52 28.08 -17.58
N ILE A 220 62.06 26.93 -18.09
CA ILE A 220 62.73 25.81 -18.84
C ILE A 220 63.11 24.65 -17.89
N THR A 221 62.33 23.58 -18.04
CA THR A 221 62.65 22.14 -18.03
C THR A 221 63.65 21.51 -17.03
N SER A 222 63.14 20.45 -16.40
CA SER A 222 63.71 19.08 -16.31
C SER A 222 64.75 18.71 -15.25
N SER A 223 64.49 17.52 -14.69
CA SER A 223 65.45 16.46 -14.31
C SER A 223 65.95 16.37 -12.86
N ALA A 224 65.31 15.43 -12.16
CA ALA A 224 65.87 14.21 -11.54
C ALA A 224 67.02 14.25 -10.49
N ASN A 225 66.74 13.48 -9.43
CA ASN A 225 67.62 12.68 -8.56
C ASN A 225 68.52 13.35 -7.49
N GLY A 226 68.34 12.88 -6.26
CA GLY A 226 69.42 12.17 -5.55
C GLY A 226 69.88 12.68 -4.17
N SER A 227 69.60 11.85 -3.14
CA SER A 227 70.40 11.56 -1.92
C SER A 227 70.64 12.65 -0.86
N VAL A 228 70.15 12.48 0.39
CA VAL A 228 70.79 11.85 1.59
C VAL A 228 71.83 12.74 2.30
N GLY A 229 71.59 13.08 3.59
CA GLY A 229 72.63 13.61 4.47
C GLY A 229 72.20 14.36 5.76
N ASN A 230 71.66 13.63 6.75
CA ASN A 230 71.88 13.70 8.22
C ASN A 230 71.86 14.99 9.11
N LEU A 231 71.26 14.79 10.32
CA LEU A 231 71.55 15.35 11.68
C LEU A 231 71.04 16.80 11.98
N THR A 232 70.35 17.17 13.08
CA THR A 232 70.10 16.62 14.43
C THR A 232 68.85 17.24 15.12
N LYS A 233 68.19 16.42 15.96
CA LYS A 233 67.44 16.65 17.23
C LYS A 233 66.29 17.67 17.34
N GLY A 234 65.11 17.15 17.75
CA GLY A 234 64.21 17.82 18.71
C GLY A 234 62.72 17.54 18.62
N ALA A 235 62.23 16.59 19.44
CA ALA A 235 60.86 16.51 20.00
C ALA A 235 59.63 16.16 19.12
N VAL A 236 59.10 14.96 19.40
CA VAL A 236 57.68 14.55 19.47
C VAL A 236 56.81 14.72 18.21
N ALA A 237 56.83 13.71 17.33
CA ALA A 237 55.68 13.27 16.54
C ALA A 237 55.95 11.88 15.93
N ALA A 238 55.15 10.87 16.26
CA ALA A 238 55.23 9.55 15.64
C ALA A 238 54.46 9.54 14.30
N PRO A 239 54.98 8.93 13.22
CA PRO A 239 54.47 9.16 11.86
C PRO A 239 53.51 8.07 11.36
N ARG A 240 52.61 8.52 10.48
CA ARG A 240 51.77 7.72 9.58
C ARG A 240 52.63 6.85 8.66
N SER A 241 52.28 5.58 8.54
CA SER A 241 52.43 4.82 7.29
C SER A 241 51.46 3.64 7.22
N GLN A 242 50.22 3.93 6.85
CA GLN A 242 49.31 3.04 6.10
C GLN A 242 48.08 3.87 5.70
N GLN A 243 48.26 4.79 4.76
CA GLN A 243 47.15 5.43 4.04
C GLN A 243 47.36 5.16 2.55
N ARG A 244 46.99 3.94 2.16
CA ARG A 244 46.65 3.58 0.80
C ARG A 244 45.47 2.64 0.96
N LEU A 245 44.32 3.04 0.40
CA LEU A 245 42.94 2.58 0.65
C LEU A 245 42.18 3.51 1.61
N LEU A 246 41.63 4.58 1.04
CA LEU A 246 40.33 5.18 1.37
C LEU A 246 40.13 6.33 0.38
N ASN A 247 39.52 6.04 -0.78
CA ASN A 247 38.89 7.06 -1.61
C ASN A 247 37.59 7.48 -0.89
N VAL A 248 37.73 8.35 0.11
CA VAL A 248 36.65 9.18 0.61
C VAL A 248 37.11 10.61 0.37
N PRO A 249 36.36 11.46 -0.35
CA PRO A 249 36.74 12.86 -0.50
C PRO A 249 36.72 13.50 0.89
N ALA A 250 37.90 13.78 1.44
CA ALA A 250 38.07 14.65 2.59
C ALA A 250 38.22 16.08 2.09
N HIS A 251 37.10 16.74 1.88
CA HIS A 251 36.90 18.20 1.98
C HIS A 251 35.42 18.33 2.44
N GLY A 252 35.10 18.66 3.68
CA GLY A 252 35.85 19.55 4.56
C GLY A 252 35.80 20.99 4.06
N ASP A 253 34.69 21.38 3.43
CA ASP A 253 34.13 22.71 3.61
C ASP A 253 32.79 22.53 4.33
N ALA A 254 32.77 22.84 5.62
CA ALA A 254 31.56 23.26 6.32
C ALA A 254 31.15 24.68 5.83
N ALA A 255 31.26 24.92 4.53
CA ALA A 255 30.47 25.94 3.87
C ALA A 255 29.11 25.28 3.67
N SER A 256 28.13 25.72 4.45
CA SER A 256 26.70 25.60 4.15
C SER A 256 26.51 25.32 2.65
N VAL A 257 25.76 24.27 2.27
CA VAL A 257 25.03 24.33 1.01
C VAL A 257 24.14 25.56 1.18
N ARG A 258 24.67 26.72 0.78
CA ARG A 258 24.06 28.01 1.05
C ARG A 258 22.98 28.07 -0.01
N PHE A 259 21.80 27.61 0.37
CA PHE A 259 20.64 27.82 -0.47
C PHE A 259 20.57 29.33 -0.73
N PRO A 260 20.47 29.76 -2.00
CA PRO A 260 20.31 31.17 -2.31
C PRO A 260 19.05 31.76 -1.66
N ASN A 261 18.13 30.89 -1.23
CA ASN A 261 16.81 31.19 -0.71
C ASN A 261 16.38 30.11 0.31
N ALA A 262 15.89 30.51 1.49
CA ALA A 262 15.37 29.60 2.53
C ALA A 262 14.15 28.75 2.08
N VAL A 263 13.37 29.23 1.11
CA VAL A 263 12.26 28.47 0.50
C VAL A 263 12.78 27.24 -0.23
N ASP A 264 13.90 27.36 -0.97
CA ASP A 264 14.51 26.22 -1.68
C ASP A 264 15.02 25.18 -0.67
N GLU A 265 15.64 25.64 0.42
CA GLU A 265 16.10 24.77 1.51
C GLU A 265 14.94 24.00 2.15
N TYR A 266 13.83 24.70 2.45
CA TYR A 266 12.63 24.10 3.02
C TYR A 266 12.01 23.06 2.07
N ILE A 267 11.85 23.38 0.79
CA ILE A 267 11.32 22.46 -0.23
C ILE A 267 12.18 21.22 -0.37
N GLU A 268 13.50 21.38 -0.51
CA GLU A 268 14.41 20.24 -0.69
C GLU A 268 14.49 19.38 0.58
N SER A 269 14.71 19.97 1.76
CA SER A 269 14.84 19.19 3.00
C SER A 269 13.54 18.51 3.40
N GLY A 270 12.41 19.24 3.40
CA GLY A 270 11.11 18.72 3.82
C GLY A 270 10.49 17.76 2.80
N GLY A 271 10.62 18.07 1.51
CA GLY A 271 10.18 17.19 0.42
C GLY A 271 10.91 15.85 0.44
N ASN A 272 12.24 15.86 0.57
CA ASN A 272 13.05 14.65 0.69
C ASN A 272 12.78 13.89 2.00
N LEU A 273 12.63 14.58 3.13
CA LEU A 273 12.25 13.99 4.41
C LEU A 273 10.93 13.23 4.28
N CYS A 274 9.86 13.91 3.90
CA CYS A 274 8.51 13.35 3.92
C CYS A 274 8.33 12.25 2.88
N TYR A 275 8.81 12.46 1.65
CA TYR A 275 8.71 11.45 0.60
C TYR A 275 9.61 10.25 0.90
N GLY A 276 10.85 10.49 1.35
CA GLY A 276 11.78 9.45 1.73
C GLY A 276 11.24 8.56 2.87
N THR A 277 10.65 9.20 3.89
CA THR A 277 9.98 8.53 5.01
C THR A 277 8.85 7.62 4.54
N LEU A 278 7.96 8.12 3.68
CA LEU A 278 6.85 7.33 3.13
C LEU A 278 7.35 6.15 2.29
N LEU A 279 8.31 6.38 1.40
CA LEU A 279 8.88 5.31 0.57
C LEU A 279 9.56 4.22 1.41
N LEU A 280 10.29 4.62 2.45
CA LEU A 280 10.95 3.71 3.38
C LEU A 280 9.93 2.87 4.14
N PHE A 281 9.00 3.50 4.87
CA PHE A 281 8.04 2.77 5.69
C PHE A 281 7.10 1.89 4.86
N ILE A 282 6.63 2.36 3.70
CA ILE A 282 5.81 1.52 2.80
C ILE A 282 6.66 0.36 2.25
N GLY A 283 7.94 0.61 1.95
CA GLY A 283 8.87 -0.41 1.46
C GLY A 283 9.30 -1.45 2.51
N MET A 284 9.13 -1.17 3.79
CA MET A 284 9.40 -2.08 4.90
C MET A 284 8.22 -3.02 5.21
N ILE A 285 7.03 -2.73 4.69
CA ILE A 285 5.85 -3.54 5.01
C ILE A 285 5.93 -4.87 4.25
N PRO A 286 5.89 -6.02 4.96
CA PRO A 286 5.98 -7.35 4.38
C PRO A 286 5.07 -7.51 3.14
N PRO A 287 5.49 -8.24 2.09
CA PRO A 287 4.71 -8.39 0.86
C PRO A 287 3.27 -8.87 1.08
N ALA A 288 3.04 -9.70 2.11
CA ALA A 288 1.71 -10.14 2.53
C ALA A 288 0.80 -8.98 2.99
N MET A 289 1.36 -7.98 3.69
CA MET A 289 0.67 -6.78 4.20
C MET A 289 0.76 -5.57 3.26
N SER A 290 1.76 -5.52 2.37
CA SER A 290 1.94 -4.49 1.34
C SER A 290 0.72 -4.37 0.44
N LYS A 291 -0.07 -5.46 0.40
CA LYS A 291 -1.29 -5.51 -0.36
C LYS A 291 -2.32 -4.50 0.13
N LEU A 292 -2.40 -4.14 1.39
CA LEU A 292 -3.43 -3.19 1.82
C LEU A 292 -3.11 -1.75 1.37
N LEU A 293 -1.83 -1.37 1.38
CA LEU A 293 -1.38 -0.01 1.07
C LEU A 293 -1.26 0.27 -0.42
N SER A 294 -0.91 -0.75 -1.20
CA SER A 294 -0.93 -0.62 -2.66
C SER A 294 -2.37 -0.47 -3.20
N ILE A 295 -3.42 -0.84 -2.43
CA ILE A 295 -4.86 -0.52 -2.73
C ILE A 295 -5.14 0.96 -2.71
N LEU A 296 -4.40 1.68 -1.89
CA LEU A 296 -4.58 3.11 -1.69
C LEU A 296 -3.74 3.92 -2.69
N GLY A 297 -2.94 3.27 -3.54
CA GLY A 297 -2.22 3.91 -4.66
C GLY A 297 -0.78 4.34 -4.34
N PHE A 298 -0.12 3.74 -3.34
CA PHE A 298 1.29 3.99 -3.02
C PHE A 298 2.14 2.75 -3.07
N HIS A 299 3.33 2.92 -3.62
CA HIS A 299 4.34 1.90 -3.74
C HIS A 299 5.55 2.34 -2.93
N GLY A 300 6.02 1.47 -2.05
CA GLY A 300 7.25 1.70 -1.31
C GLY A 300 8.45 1.42 -2.19
N ASP A 301 9.48 2.23 -2.07
CA ASP A 301 10.80 1.96 -2.62
C ASP A 301 11.80 2.26 -1.51
N ARG A 302 12.18 1.21 -0.79
CA ARG A 302 13.09 1.32 0.36
C ARG A 302 14.42 1.97 -0.01
N ARG A 303 14.98 1.63 -1.19
CA ARG A 303 16.28 2.17 -1.63
C ARG A 303 16.16 3.66 -1.94
N LYS A 304 15.16 4.04 -2.73
CA LYS A 304 14.89 5.46 -3.03
C LYS A 304 14.52 6.24 -1.77
N GLY A 305 13.80 5.63 -0.83
CA GLY A 305 13.45 6.21 0.46
C GLY A 305 14.69 6.57 1.29
N ILE A 306 15.62 5.62 1.44
CA ILE A 306 16.90 5.83 2.14
C ILE A 306 17.73 6.92 1.45
N GLU A 307 17.81 6.91 0.12
CA GLU A 307 18.54 7.91 -0.66
C GLU A 307 18.01 9.33 -0.40
N ARG A 308 16.69 9.52 -0.46
CA ARG A 308 16.03 10.81 -0.17
C ARG A 308 16.25 11.26 1.28
N LEU A 309 16.16 10.34 2.24
CA LEU A 309 16.43 10.65 3.65
C LEU A 309 17.89 11.09 3.86
N TRP A 310 18.87 10.46 3.21
CA TRP A 310 20.27 10.90 3.27
C TRP A 310 20.47 12.28 2.65
N GLU A 311 19.80 12.60 1.54
CA GLU A 311 19.83 13.96 0.98
C GLU A 311 19.34 14.99 1.99
N SER A 312 18.20 14.74 2.65
CA SER A 312 17.67 15.64 3.68
C SER A 312 18.58 15.72 4.91
N ALA A 313 19.08 14.58 5.40
CA ALA A 313 19.92 14.51 6.59
C ALA A 313 21.23 15.30 6.46
N ASN A 314 21.79 15.39 5.26
CA ASN A 314 23.01 16.16 4.98
C ASN A 314 22.79 17.68 4.93
N MET A 315 21.54 18.16 4.93
CA MET A 315 21.23 19.60 4.92
C MET A 315 21.39 20.26 6.29
N MET A 316 21.50 19.47 7.37
CA MET A 316 21.80 19.95 8.73
C MET A 316 20.83 21.01 9.27
N ASN A 317 19.55 20.94 8.91
CA ASN A 317 18.44 21.71 9.50
C ASN A 317 17.47 20.78 10.26
N SER A 318 16.36 21.29 10.80
CA SER A 318 15.41 20.50 11.59
C SER A 318 14.76 19.35 10.81
N HIS A 319 14.48 19.53 9.51
CA HIS A 319 14.05 18.42 8.65
C HIS A 319 15.15 17.36 8.48
N GLY A 320 16.39 17.80 8.24
CA GLY A 320 17.54 16.90 8.18
C GLY A 320 17.76 16.13 9.48
N ALA A 321 17.56 16.79 10.62
CA ALA A 321 17.63 16.19 11.95
C ALA A 321 16.60 15.06 12.11
N LEU A 322 15.34 15.29 11.71
CA LEU A 322 14.32 14.24 11.69
C LEU A 322 14.67 13.11 10.71
N ALA A 323 15.19 13.43 9.51
CA ALA A 323 15.61 12.42 8.54
C ALA A 323 16.75 11.54 9.08
N ALA A 324 17.70 12.16 9.80
CA ALA A 324 18.79 11.46 10.46
C ALA A 324 18.29 10.52 11.57
N LEU A 325 17.36 10.96 12.44
CA LEU A 325 16.74 10.08 13.44
C LEU A 325 16.01 8.89 12.80
N ILE A 326 15.29 9.11 11.69
CA ILE A 326 14.60 8.04 10.95
C ILE A 326 15.61 7.04 10.37
N LEU A 327 16.72 7.52 9.78
CA LEU A 327 17.79 6.67 9.27
C LEU A 327 18.46 5.85 10.38
N LEU A 328 18.85 6.49 11.48
CA LEU A 328 19.50 5.82 12.61
C LEU A 328 18.57 4.77 13.22
N THR A 329 17.30 5.11 13.45
CA THR A 329 16.28 4.17 13.93
C THR A 329 16.09 3.01 12.97
N TYR A 330 16.00 3.27 11.66
CA TYR A 330 15.85 2.24 10.63
C TYR A 330 17.02 1.26 10.62
N TYR A 331 18.25 1.77 10.63
CA TYR A 331 19.43 0.93 10.65
C TYR A 331 19.56 0.15 11.95
N ASN A 332 19.18 0.74 13.08
CA ASN A 332 19.12 0.04 14.36
C ASN A 332 18.09 -1.10 14.31
N ILE A 333 16.89 -0.90 13.73
CA ILE A 333 15.89 -1.96 13.51
C ILE A 333 16.46 -3.12 12.69
N LEU A 334 17.25 -2.84 11.63
CA LEU A 334 17.89 -3.91 10.86
C LEU A 334 18.88 -4.71 11.71
N GLU A 335 19.62 -4.07 12.62
CA GLU A 335 20.55 -4.77 13.51
C GLU A 335 19.84 -5.68 14.55
N TYR A 336 18.51 -5.58 14.71
CA TYR A 336 17.74 -6.60 15.47
C TYR A 336 17.50 -7.91 14.68
N CYS A 337 17.88 -7.98 13.40
CA CYS A 337 17.77 -9.20 12.60
C CYS A 337 19.12 -9.94 12.55
N ASP A 338 19.13 -11.26 12.74
CA ASP A 338 20.36 -12.06 12.71
C ASP A 338 20.86 -12.34 11.29
N ILE A 339 19.93 -12.35 10.31
CA ILE A 339 20.23 -12.58 8.89
C ILE A 339 20.11 -11.24 8.17
N VAL A 340 21.24 -10.53 8.07
CA VAL A 340 21.34 -9.21 7.46
C VAL A 340 22.50 -9.11 6.49
N GLN A 341 22.39 -8.20 5.51
CA GLN A 341 23.50 -7.83 4.65
C GLN A 341 24.49 -6.96 5.43
N THR A 342 25.72 -7.44 5.60
CA THR A 342 26.78 -6.72 6.32
C THR A 342 27.67 -5.89 5.41
N ASP A 343 27.63 -6.13 4.10
CA ASP A 343 28.43 -5.40 3.11
C ASP A 343 27.71 -4.10 2.69
N GLU A 344 28.29 -2.95 3.08
CA GLU A 344 27.79 -1.62 2.72
C GLU A 344 27.61 -1.44 1.20
N THR A 345 28.50 -2.04 0.39
CA THR A 345 28.45 -1.94 -1.09
C THR A 345 27.28 -2.71 -1.70
N LYS A 346 26.71 -3.65 -0.94
CA LYS A 346 25.55 -4.46 -1.32
C LYS A 346 24.27 -4.02 -0.60
N GLY A 347 24.25 -2.80 -0.04
CA GLY A 347 23.09 -2.24 0.66
C GLY A 347 23.00 -2.61 2.15
N GLY A 348 24.10 -3.08 2.75
CA GLY A 348 24.21 -3.29 4.19
C GLY A 348 24.28 -1.98 5.00
N VAL A 349 24.25 -2.10 6.33
CA VAL A 349 24.23 -0.95 7.26
C VAL A 349 25.52 -0.11 7.12
N PRO A 350 25.45 1.18 6.75
CA PRO A 350 26.63 2.02 6.52
C PRO A 350 27.17 2.60 7.84
N LYS A 351 27.77 1.74 8.68
CA LYS A 351 28.11 2.03 10.09
C LYS A 351 28.90 3.32 10.27
N ARG A 352 29.94 3.53 9.47
CA ARG A 352 30.79 4.73 9.56
C ARG A 352 30.04 6.01 9.19
N LYS A 353 29.12 5.95 8.23
CA LYS A 353 28.28 7.09 7.87
C LYS A 353 27.28 7.40 8.98
N CYS A 354 26.66 6.37 9.57
CA CYS A 354 25.73 6.55 10.70
C CYS A 354 26.44 7.18 11.90
N GLU A 355 27.64 6.71 12.24
CA GLU A 355 28.48 7.28 13.30
C GLU A 355 28.80 8.75 13.03
N ALA A 356 29.30 9.08 11.83
CA ALA A 356 29.63 10.46 11.47
C ALA A 356 28.39 11.37 11.51
N LEU A 357 27.24 10.88 11.03
CA LEU A 357 25.97 11.61 11.06
C LEU A 357 25.52 11.88 12.50
N LEU A 358 25.54 10.85 13.36
CA LEU A 358 25.18 10.97 14.76
C LEU A 358 26.06 11.99 15.48
N PHE A 359 27.38 11.91 15.32
CA PHE A 359 28.28 12.86 15.97
C PHE A 359 28.09 14.30 15.48
N ALA A 360 27.84 14.50 14.19
CA ALA A 360 27.54 15.83 13.65
C ALA A 360 26.26 16.43 14.28
N TYR A 361 25.23 15.61 14.50
CA TYR A 361 24.00 16.06 15.17
C TYR A 361 24.12 16.17 16.69
N ARG A 362 24.96 15.35 17.35
CA ARG A 362 25.35 15.52 18.76
C ARG A 362 26.06 16.85 18.99
N GLU A 363 26.90 17.27 18.05
CA GLU A 363 27.58 18.57 18.10
C GLU A 363 26.61 19.73 17.86
N LYS A 364 25.69 19.59 16.88
CA LYS A 364 24.68 20.63 16.59
C LYS A 364 23.68 20.81 17.73
N TYR A 365 23.25 19.72 18.37
CA TYR A 365 22.22 19.69 19.40
C TYR A 365 22.76 19.05 20.69
N PRO A 366 23.63 19.75 21.42
CA PRO A 366 24.35 19.19 22.57
C PRO A 366 23.43 18.84 23.75
N ASN A 367 22.27 19.48 23.87
CA ASN A 367 21.36 19.31 25.01
C ASN A 367 20.28 18.25 24.75
N SER A 368 20.16 17.75 23.52
CA SER A 368 19.09 16.84 23.14
C SER A 368 19.24 15.43 23.72
N PRO A 369 18.25 14.93 24.46
CA PRO A 369 18.22 13.54 24.92
C PRO A 369 18.03 12.54 23.77
N LEU A 370 17.45 12.94 22.63
CA LEU A 370 17.24 12.04 21.49
C LEU A 370 18.55 11.59 20.86
N TRP A 371 19.52 12.50 20.73
CA TRP A 371 20.83 12.13 20.18
C TRP A 371 21.65 11.32 21.18
N ILE A 372 21.51 11.61 22.48
CA ILE A 372 22.10 10.78 23.55
C ILE A 372 21.52 9.36 23.49
N LEU A 373 20.22 9.22 23.28
CA LEU A 373 19.56 7.92 23.10
C LEU A 373 20.12 7.15 21.90
N GLU A 374 20.32 7.80 20.75
CA GLU A 374 20.93 7.14 19.59
C GLU A 374 22.40 6.77 19.83
N GLU A 375 23.14 7.56 20.61
CA GLU A 375 24.50 7.22 21.06
C GLU A 375 24.51 6.02 22.00
N ALA A 376 23.58 5.96 22.96
CA ALA A 376 23.41 4.82 23.86
C ALA A 376 23.07 3.54 23.07
N ARG A 377 22.15 3.62 22.11
CA ARG A 377 21.82 2.50 21.20
C ARG A 377 23.04 2.01 20.43
N MET A 378 23.87 2.93 19.93
CA MET A 378 25.13 2.59 19.27
C MET A 378 26.11 1.88 20.22
N CYS A 379 26.20 2.28 21.49
CA CYS A 379 26.96 1.56 22.51
C CYS A 379 26.43 0.14 22.73
N SER A 380 25.11 -0.03 22.87
CA SER A 380 24.48 -1.36 23.04
C SER A 380 24.74 -2.27 21.84
N GLN A 381 24.71 -1.75 20.61
CA GLN A 381 25.06 -2.49 19.39
C GLN A 381 26.54 -2.89 19.34
N ARG A 382 27.42 -2.12 19.98
CA ARG A 382 28.84 -2.46 20.17
C ARG A 382 29.09 -3.39 21.35
N LYS A 383 28.02 -3.86 22.00
CA LYS A 383 28.05 -4.72 23.19
C LYS A 383 28.66 -4.05 24.44
N ASP A 384 28.55 -2.74 24.51
CA ASP A 384 28.95 -1.91 25.66
C ASP A 384 27.69 -1.36 26.34
N LEU A 385 26.97 -2.26 27.03
CA LEU A 385 25.71 -1.95 27.71
C LEU A 385 25.95 -0.99 28.89
N GLU A 386 27.10 -1.08 29.53
CA GLU A 386 27.48 -0.24 30.66
C GLU A 386 27.60 1.23 30.24
N SER A 387 28.24 1.52 29.10
CA SER A 387 28.27 2.88 28.56
C SER A 387 26.88 3.34 28.11
N ALA A 388 26.08 2.46 27.51
CA ALA A 388 24.73 2.80 27.09
C ALA A 388 23.85 3.23 28.28
N VAL A 389 23.85 2.46 29.37
CA VAL A 389 23.12 2.77 30.60
C VAL A 389 23.61 4.07 31.23
N ARG A 390 24.94 4.31 31.26
CA ARG A 390 25.52 5.57 31.76
C ARG A 390 25.12 6.79 30.93
N LEU A 391 25.09 6.67 29.61
CA LEU A 391 24.66 7.77 28.73
C LEU A 391 23.21 8.18 28.99
N LEU A 392 22.36 7.22 29.34
CA LEU A 392 20.94 7.45 29.65
C LEU A 392 20.69 7.89 31.10
N GLU A 393 21.75 8.15 31.88
CA GLU A 393 21.66 8.81 33.18
C GLU A 393 21.71 10.32 33.02
N PHE A 394 20.55 10.91 32.74
CA PHE A 394 20.47 12.35 32.55
C PHE A 394 20.72 13.11 33.85
N GLU A 395 21.69 14.03 33.84
CA GLU A 395 21.87 15.02 34.91
C GLU A 395 20.72 16.04 34.93
N ARG A 396 20.24 16.42 33.74
CA ARG A 396 19.06 17.27 33.54
C ARG A 396 17.95 16.43 32.92
N LYS A 397 16.80 16.35 33.61
CA LYS A 397 15.64 15.64 33.06
C LYS A 397 15.20 16.23 31.70
N PRO A 398 14.87 15.38 30.71
CA PRO A 398 14.26 15.82 29.46
C PRO A 398 13.05 16.73 29.71
N GLN A 399 12.90 17.81 28.94
CA GLN A 399 11.72 18.68 29.07
C GLN A 399 10.44 17.96 28.61
N MET A 400 10.58 17.05 27.65
CA MET A 400 9.49 16.19 27.17
C MET A 400 9.46 14.85 27.91
N LYS A 401 8.40 14.63 28.70
CA LYS A 401 8.12 13.34 29.36
C LYS A 401 8.13 12.16 28.41
N GLN A 402 7.73 12.38 27.16
CA GLN A 402 7.67 11.36 26.14
C GLN A 402 9.07 10.90 25.69
N ILE A 403 10.02 11.83 25.62
CA ILE A 403 11.42 11.51 25.33
C ILE A 403 12.05 10.82 26.55
N GLU A 404 11.76 11.29 27.76
CA GLU A 404 12.15 10.62 29.01
C GLU A 404 11.68 9.16 29.02
N ALA A 405 10.41 8.90 28.68
CA ALA A 405 9.86 7.55 28.62
C ALA A 405 10.61 6.62 27.64
N ILE A 406 10.98 7.09 26.45
CA ILE A 406 11.73 6.27 25.48
C ILE A 406 13.14 5.98 26.00
N CYS A 407 13.79 6.97 26.61
CA CYS A 407 15.12 6.80 27.18
C CYS A 407 15.13 5.84 28.37
N VAL A 408 14.15 5.96 29.27
CA VAL A 408 13.97 5.04 30.39
C VAL A 408 13.68 3.62 29.90
N PHE A 409 12.91 3.48 28.81
CA PHE A 409 12.65 2.16 28.22
C PHE A 409 13.91 1.52 27.64
N GLU A 410 14.74 2.25 26.89
CA GLU A 410 16.02 1.73 26.40
C GLU A 410 16.95 1.37 27.57
N LYS A 411 17.04 2.24 28.59
CA LYS A 411 17.81 1.97 29.80
C LYS A 411 17.32 0.71 30.52
N ALA A 412 16.02 0.49 30.60
CA ALA A 412 15.43 -0.69 31.23
C ALA A 412 15.75 -1.99 30.46
N LEU A 413 15.75 -1.93 29.12
CA LEU A 413 16.14 -3.06 28.28
C LEU A 413 17.64 -3.40 28.45
N ASP A 414 18.49 -2.39 28.47
CA ASP A 414 19.94 -2.60 28.63
C ASP A 414 20.25 -3.10 30.06
N ALA A 415 19.60 -2.56 31.09
CA ALA A 415 19.70 -3.06 32.47
C ALA A 415 19.22 -4.52 32.60
N MET A 416 18.13 -4.88 31.90
CA MET A 416 17.65 -6.26 31.81
C MET A 416 18.69 -7.17 31.14
N CYS A 417 19.31 -6.72 30.04
CA CYS A 417 20.37 -7.48 29.35
C CYS A 417 21.67 -7.58 30.18
N MET A 418 21.94 -6.60 31.05
CA MET A 418 23.03 -6.66 32.03
C MET A 418 22.70 -7.56 33.23
N HIS A 419 21.49 -8.12 33.30
CA HIS A 419 20.99 -8.92 34.43
C HIS A 419 20.95 -8.12 35.75
N ASN A 420 20.87 -6.79 35.66
CA ASN A 420 20.64 -5.92 36.81
C ASN A 420 19.13 -5.88 37.12
N TYR A 421 18.62 -6.98 37.67
CA TYR A 421 17.19 -7.22 37.80
C TYR A 421 16.47 -6.19 38.66
N GLU A 422 17.07 -5.74 39.77
CA GLU A 422 16.44 -4.76 40.65
C GLU A 422 16.29 -3.41 39.93
N HIS A 423 17.36 -2.92 39.31
CA HIS A 423 17.33 -1.67 38.56
C HIS A 423 16.37 -1.75 37.35
N ALA A 424 16.39 -2.88 36.62
CA ALA A 424 15.46 -3.10 35.51
C ALA A 424 14.00 -3.07 35.98
N ALA A 425 13.68 -3.74 37.09
CA ALA A 425 12.34 -3.74 37.66
C ALA A 425 11.88 -2.34 38.06
N GLU A 426 12.74 -1.57 38.73
CA GLU A 426 12.46 -0.17 39.10
C GLU A 426 12.16 0.70 37.89
N LEU A 427 12.97 0.58 36.82
CA LEU A 427 12.77 1.33 35.58
C LEU A 427 11.47 0.94 34.88
N PHE A 428 11.14 -0.36 34.80
CA PHE A 428 9.88 -0.82 34.22
C PHE A 428 8.65 -0.37 35.04
N VAL A 429 8.74 -0.38 36.37
CA VAL A 429 7.68 0.17 37.21
C VAL A 429 7.56 1.67 37.00
N HIS A 430 8.67 2.39 36.89
CA HIS A 430 8.66 3.82 36.62
C HIS A 430 7.98 4.16 35.28
N LEU A 431 8.13 3.32 34.25
CA LEU A 431 7.45 3.50 32.96
C LEU A 431 5.92 3.47 33.06
N VAL A 432 5.36 2.75 34.04
CA VAL A 432 3.90 2.75 34.32
C VAL A 432 3.42 4.13 34.76
N ASP A 433 4.28 4.91 35.42
CA ASP A 433 3.97 6.29 35.84
C ASP A 433 4.28 7.32 34.74
N LEU A 434 5.27 7.04 33.89
CA LEU A 434 5.70 7.96 32.82
C LEU A 434 4.81 7.93 31.58
N ASN A 435 4.28 6.77 31.21
CA ASN A 435 3.44 6.64 30.02
C ASN A 435 2.36 5.56 30.19
N SER A 436 1.48 5.43 29.20
CA SER A 436 0.38 4.45 29.23
C SER A 436 0.47 3.42 28.10
N TRP A 437 1.67 3.14 27.58
CA TRP A 437 1.86 2.31 26.38
C TRP A 437 1.51 0.84 26.59
N SER A 438 2.10 0.19 27.60
CA SER A 438 1.81 -1.22 27.93
C SER A 438 2.09 -1.55 29.40
N ASP A 439 1.27 -1.00 30.30
CA ASP A 439 1.35 -1.22 31.76
C ASP A 439 1.47 -2.71 32.10
N ALA A 440 0.68 -3.57 31.44
CA ALA A 440 0.68 -5.01 31.70
C ALA A 440 2.02 -5.68 31.33
N MET A 441 2.67 -5.26 30.25
CA MET A 441 3.99 -5.76 29.85
C MET A 441 5.07 -5.28 30.82
N TYR A 442 5.07 -3.99 31.19
CA TYR A 442 6.05 -3.44 32.12
C TYR A 442 5.99 -4.14 33.49
N LEU A 443 4.78 -4.36 34.00
CA LEU A 443 4.56 -5.10 35.25
C LEU A 443 4.94 -6.57 35.14
N TYR A 444 4.75 -7.20 33.98
CA TYR A 444 5.20 -8.56 33.74
C TYR A 444 6.72 -8.68 33.78
N ILE A 445 7.45 -7.77 33.12
CA ILE A 445 8.92 -7.77 33.13
C ILE A 445 9.45 -7.46 34.53
N ALA A 446 8.92 -6.44 35.21
CA ALA A 446 9.31 -6.12 36.57
C ALA A 446 9.07 -7.29 37.53
N GLY A 447 7.90 -7.94 37.45
CA GLY A 447 7.59 -9.14 38.21
C GLY A 447 8.54 -10.30 37.91
N SER A 448 8.92 -10.47 36.64
CA SER A 448 9.88 -11.47 36.17
C SER A 448 11.29 -11.22 36.72
N CYS A 449 11.76 -9.97 36.75
CA CYS A 449 13.02 -9.61 37.38
C CYS A 449 13.05 -9.97 38.88
N TYR A 450 11.95 -9.74 39.61
CA TYR A 450 11.84 -10.16 41.01
C TYR A 450 11.76 -11.69 41.19
N VAL A 451 11.31 -12.45 40.18
CA VAL A 451 11.40 -13.91 40.19
C VAL A 451 12.87 -14.35 40.14
N GLU A 452 13.70 -13.73 39.32
CA GLU A 452 15.14 -14.07 39.25
C GLU A 452 15.87 -13.67 40.55
N LEU A 453 15.57 -12.50 41.12
CA LEU A 453 16.10 -12.11 42.44
C LEU A 453 15.68 -13.08 43.56
N TYR A 454 14.46 -13.60 43.50
CA TYR A 454 14.01 -14.67 44.39
C TYR A 454 14.85 -15.95 44.18
N ARG A 455 15.11 -16.35 42.93
CA ARG A 455 15.90 -17.55 42.60
C ARG A 455 17.35 -17.46 43.07
N ASP A 456 17.95 -16.29 42.99
CA ASP A 456 19.31 -16.03 43.47
C ASP A 456 19.43 -16.12 44.99
N THR A 457 18.33 -15.84 45.71
CA THR A 457 18.32 -15.74 47.18
C THR A 457 17.65 -16.92 47.88
N VAL A 458 16.82 -17.72 47.20
CA VAL A 458 16.00 -18.77 47.84
C VAL A 458 16.81 -19.81 48.62
N THR A 459 18.04 -20.10 48.19
CA THR A 459 18.94 -21.06 48.85
C THR A 459 19.94 -20.42 49.82
N THR A 460 20.14 -19.10 49.75
CA THR A 460 21.21 -18.38 50.46
C THR A 460 20.68 -17.40 51.52
N ASP A 461 19.58 -16.70 51.25
CA ASP A 461 18.95 -15.70 52.12
C ASP A 461 17.42 -15.77 52.03
N ARG A 462 16.82 -16.52 52.96
CA ARG A 462 15.37 -16.77 52.99
C ARG A 462 14.54 -15.51 53.26
N ALA A 463 15.09 -14.52 53.99
CA ALA A 463 14.35 -13.30 54.31
C ALA A 463 14.22 -12.42 53.06
N LYS A 464 15.31 -12.24 52.31
CA LYS A 464 15.28 -11.53 51.02
C LYS A 464 14.44 -12.28 49.98
N ALA A 465 14.53 -13.60 49.94
CA ALA A 465 13.71 -14.41 49.04
C ALA A 465 12.21 -14.16 49.29
N GLU A 466 11.76 -14.11 50.55
CA GLU A 466 10.35 -13.81 50.87
C GLU A 466 9.96 -12.38 50.42
N GLU A 467 10.84 -11.39 50.59
CA GLU A 467 10.61 -10.03 50.11
C GLU A 467 10.45 -9.98 48.58
N TYR A 468 11.37 -10.59 47.84
CA TYR A 468 11.32 -10.62 46.38
C TYR A 468 10.14 -11.43 45.86
N SER A 469 9.78 -12.54 46.53
CA SER A 469 8.57 -13.31 46.22
C SER A 469 7.32 -12.44 46.33
N LYS A 470 7.22 -11.60 47.38
CA LYS A 470 6.10 -10.68 47.56
C LYS A 470 6.06 -9.62 46.45
N LYS A 471 7.19 -8.99 46.12
CA LYS A 471 7.28 -7.99 45.02
C LYS A 471 6.90 -8.62 43.67
N ALA A 472 7.44 -9.80 43.36
CA ALA A 472 7.12 -10.55 42.14
C ALA A 472 5.61 -10.83 42.05
N GLN A 473 4.99 -11.35 43.12
CA GLN A 473 3.55 -11.59 43.15
C GLN A 473 2.74 -10.32 42.96
N GLU A 474 3.12 -9.22 43.61
CA GLU A 474 2.43 -7.95 43.49
C GLU A 474 2.37 -7.47 42.03
N HIS A 475 3.48 -7.51 41.30
CA HIS A 475 3.53 -7.05 39.93
C HIS A 475 2.85 -8.04 38.95
N LEU A 476 3.12 -9.34 39.06
CA LEU A 476 2.54 -10.35 38.17
C LEU A 476 1.01 -10.41 38.28
N LEU A 477 0.44 -10.28 39.47
CA LEU A 477 -1.02 -10.28 39.66
C LEU A 477 -1.70 -9.03 39.09
N LYS A 478 -0.97 -7.91 38.96
CA LYS A 478 -1.49 -6.68 38.35
C LYS A 478 -1.57 -6.78 36.82
N VAL A 479 -0.91 -7.72 36.16
CA VAL A 479 -0.94 -7.89 34.68
C VAL A 479 -2.38 -7.99 34.17
N ALA A 480 -3.20 -8.90 34.73
CA ALA A 480 -4.59 -9.09 34.31
C ALA A 480 -5.45 -7.83 34.52
N THR A 481 -5.21 -7.05 35.58
CA THR A 481 -5.95 -5.81 35.86
C THR A 481 -5.58 -4.64 34.96
N ASN A 482 -4.44 -4.74 34.27
CA ASN A 482 -3.92 -3.72 33.36
C ASN A 482 -4.06 -4.11 31.87
N LEU A 483 -4.58 -5.30 31.58
CA LEU A 483 -4.74 -5.83 30.22
C LEU A 483 -5.75 -4.99 29.41
N GLY A 484 -5.37 -4.60 28.18
CA GLY A 484 -6.30 -3.99 27.24
C GLY A 484 -6.79 -2.60 27.63
N LYS A 485 -6.12 -1.95 28.60
CA LYS A 485 -6.23 -0.50 28.84
C LYS A 485 -5.91 0.29 27.58
N LYS A 486 -4.97 -0.20 26.77
CA LYS A 486 -4.73 0.25 25.41
C LYS A 486 -5.15 -0.79 24.40
N LYS A 487 -5.72 -0.32 23.30
CA LYS A 487 -6.16 -1.17 22.18
C LYS A 487 -5.59 -0.64 20.88
N PHE A 488 -5.11 -1.54 20.04
CA PHE A 488 -4.77 -1.24 18.65
C PHE A 488 -5.86 -1.84 17.75
N MET A 489 -6.55 -1.01 16.97
CA MET A 489 -7.70 -1.44 16.15
C MET A 489 -8.73 -2.27 16.95
N ALA A 490 -9.07 -1.82 18.16
CA ALA A 490 -9.97 -2.48 19.10
C ALA A 490 -9.53 -3.86 19.65
N ARG A 491 -8.27 -4.27 19.45
CA ARG A 491 -7.67 -5.49 20.03
C ARG A 491 -6.60 -5.15 21.07
N ALA A 492 -6.45 -6.01 22.10
CA ALA A 492 -5.38 -5.88 23.08
C ALA A 492 -4.00 -6.08 22.44
N LEU A 493 -2.95 -5.50 23.04
CA LEU A 493 -1.59 -5.63 22.52
C LEU A 493 -1.09 -7.08 22.66
N PRO A 494 -0.46 -7.67 21.62
CA PRO A 494 -0.15 -9.10 21.64
C PRO A 494 0.79 -9.55 22.78
N LEU A 495 1.74 -8.69 23.18
CA LEU A 495 2.64 -8.96 24.32
C LEU A 495 1.91 -8.95 25.67
N GLU A 496 0.85 -8.16 25.83
CA GLU A 496 0.04 -8.20 27.05
C GLU A 496 -0.79 -9.48 27.13
N VAL A 497 -1.30 -9.96 25.99
CA VAL A 497 -2.00 -11.24 25.89
C VAL A 497 -1.05 -12.39 26.25
N PHE A 498 0.18 -12.38 25.71
CA PHE A 498 1.24 -13.32 26.07
C PHE A 498 1.53 -13.30 27.58
N ALA A 499 1.76 -12.13 28.16
CA ALA A 499 2.06 -11.96 29.58
C ALA A 499 0.93 -12.48 30.49
N ASP A 500 -0.32 -12.10 30.20
CA ASP A 500 -1.50 -12.57 30.94
C ASP A 500 -1.66 -14.09 30.85
N ARG A 501 -1.44 -14.68 29.68
CA ARG A 501 -1.50 -16.13 29.46
C ARG A 501 -0.44 -16.88 30.28
N LYS A 502 0.81 -16.39 30.31
CA LYS A 502 1.91 -16.98 31.12
C LYS A 502 1.58 -16.91 32.62
N VAL A 503 1.12 -15.76 33.11
CA VAL A 503 0.72 -15.60 34.51
C VAL A 503 -0.43 -16.56 34.86
N LYS A 504 -1.46 -16.70 34.01
CA LYS A 504 -2.57 -17.65 34.22
C LYS A 504 -2.11 -19.10 34.24
N LYS A 505 -1.15 -19.48 33.37
CA LYS A 505 -0.53 -20.82 33.37
C LYS A 505 0.12 -21.09 34.74
N TRP A 506 0.93 -20.17 35.24
CA TRP A 506 1.60 -20.33 36.53
C TRP A 506 0.62 -20.31 37.71
N GLN A 507 -0.43 -19.48 37.69
CA GLN A 507 -1.49 -19.49 38.72
C GLN A 507 -2.21 -20.84 38.80
N LYS A 508 -2.56 -21.41 37.63
CA LYS A 508 -3.19 -22.73 37.56
C LYS A 508 -2.25 -23.81 38.08
N PHE A 509 -0.96 -23.73 37.74
CA PHE A 509 0.04 -24.67 38.20
C PHE A 509 0.25 -24.57 39.72
N ALA A 510 0.46 -23.36 40.24
CA ALA A 510 0.60 -23.04 41.66
C ALA A 510 -0.56 -23.62 42.49
N SER A 511 -1.79 -23.44 42.01
CA SER A 511 -2.99 -24.00 42.63
C SER A 511 -2.97 -25.54 42.66
N SER A 512 -2.56 -26.19 41.58
CA SER A 512 -2.50 -27.65 41.50
C SER A 512 -1.37 -28.26 42.35
N ARG A 513 -0.25 -27.53 42.52
CA ARG A 513 0.92 -27.94 43.30
C ARG A 513 0.91 -27.45 44.74
N LYS A 514 -0.06 -26.61 45.12
CA LYS A 514 -0.16 -25.96 46.44
C LYS A 514 1.13 -25.21 46.82
N CYS A 515 1.69 -24.47 45.87
CA CYS A 515 2.85 -23.59 46.07
C CYS A 515 2.47 -22.13 45.76
N SER A 516 3.38 -21.20 46.05
CA SER A 516 3.21 -19.80 45.66
C SER A 516 3.29 -19.62 44.13
N LEU A 517 2.77 -18.49 43.64
CA LEU A 517 2.87 -18.14 42.21
C LEU A 517 4.33 -18.11 41.73
N VAL A 518 5.24 -17.58 42.56
CA VAL A 518 6.67 -17.43 42.23
C VAL A 518 7.38 -18.78 42.17
N GLU A 519 7.08 -19.69 43.10
CA GLU A 519 7.61 -21.06 43.08
C GLU A 519 7.11 -21.86 41.87
N ALA A 520 5.96 -21.51 41.30
CA ALA A 520 5.37 -22.19 40.15
C ALA A 520 6.00 -21.80 38.80
N VAL A 521 6.70 -20.67 38.72
CA VAL A 521 7.27 -20.13 37.46
C VAL A 521 8.26 -21.12 36.84
N GLY A 522 8.16 -21.30 35.51
CA GLY A 522 8.90 -22.26 34.69
C GLY A 522 10.29 -21.77 34.27
N VAL A 523 10.65 -21.88 32.99
CA VAL A 523 11.87 -21.27 32.42
C VAL A 523 11.90 -19.77 32.72
N SER A 524 13.09 -19.17 32.80
CA SER A 524 13.24 -17.73 33.11
C SER A 524 12.40 -16.86 32.16
N PRO A 525 11.38 -16.16 32.68
CA PRO A 525 10.60 -15.25 31.86
C PRO A 525 11.39 -14.00 31.46
N VAL A 526 12.47 -13.66 32.18
CA VAL A 526 13.38 -12.57 31.77
C VAL A 526 14.16 -12.97 30.53
N GLU A 527 14.69 -14.20 30.49
CA GLU A 527 15.41 -14.72 29.30
C GLU A 527 14.48 -14.80 28.08
N GLU A 528 13.21 -15.20 28.27
CA GLU A 528 12.20 -15.12 27.21
C GLU A 528 12.06 -13.67 26.69
N MET A 529 11.99 -12.66 27.57
CA MET A 529 11.88 -11.26 27.15
C MET A 529 13.14 -10.73 26.46
N ILE A 530 14.32 -11.14 26.94
CA ILE A 530 15.61 -10.85 26.29
C ILE A 530 15.60 -11.40 24.86
N TYR A 531 15.16 -12.64 24.65
CA TYR A 531 15.03 -13.21 23.31
C TYR A 531 14.08 -12.42 22.41
N LEU A 532 12.89 -12.06 22.91
CA LEU A 532 11.87 -11.34 22.14
C LEU A 532 12.28 -9.91 21.72
N TRP A 533 13.30 -9.34 22.37
CA TRP A 533 13.93 -8.07 22.02
C TRP A 533 15.31 -8.22 21.38
N ASN A 534 15.73 -9.44 21.02
CA ASN A 534 17.06 -9.74 20.49
C ASN A 534 18.21 -9.23 21.39
N GLY A 535 18.02 -9.27 22.72
CA GLY A 535 18.96 -8.73 23.69
C GLY A 535 20.32 -9.44 23.69
N TYR A 536 20.35 -10.74 23.38
CA TYR A 536 21.60 -11.51 23.29
C TYR A 536 22.58 -10.99 22.23
N ALA A 537 22.09 -10.32 21.18
CA ALA A 537 22.94 -9.70 20.17
C ALA A 537 23.76 -8.51 20.74
N ARG A 538 23.25 -7.87 21.80
CA ARG A 538 23.84 -6.71 22.48
C ARG A 538 24.72 -7.09 23.66
N MET A 539 24.66 -8.34 24.09
CA MET A 539 25.44 -8.78 25.24
C MET A 539 26.89 -9.07 24.85
N ASN A 540 27.80 -8.65 25.71
CA ASN A 540 29.17 -9.14 25.72
C ASN A 540 29.21 -10.60 26.26
N PRO A 541 30.33 -11.33 26.07
CA PRO A 541 30.42 -12.71 26.51
C PRO A 541 30.17 -12.95 28.00
N ALA A 542 30.45 -11.97 28.87
CA ALA A 542 30.24 -12.11 30.31
C ALA A 542 28.74 -12.15 30.65
N TYR A 543 27.94 -11.28 30.04
CA TYR A 543 26.49 -11.29 30.23
C TYR A 543 25.82 -12.53 29.62
N ILE A 544 26.31 -13.03 28.49
CA ILE A 544 25.85 -14.31 27.91
C ILE A 544 26.07 -15.47 28.89
N GLU A 545 27.19 -15.49 29.60
CA GLU A 545 27.47 -16.57 30.57
C GLU A 545 26.55 -16.50 31.80
N ILE A 546 26.14 -15.29 32.21
CA ILE A 546 25.12 -15.14 33.24
C ILE A 546 23.79 -15.73 32.77
N SER A 547 23.35 -15.46 31.53
CA SER A 547 22.13 -16.07 30.96
C SER A 547 22.19 -17.60 30.94
N VAL A 548 23.37 -18.18 30.65
CA VAL A 548 23.57 -19.63 30.72
C VAL A 548 23.33 -20.14 32.14
N GLY A 549 23.92 -19.48 33.14
CA GLY A 549 23.71 -19.81 34.55
C GLY A 549 22.25 -19.71 34.99
N VAL A 550 21.53 -18.68 34.52
CA VAL A 550 20.09 -18.51 34.78
C VAL A 550 19.27 -19.67 34.22
N LEU A 551 19.57 -20.15 33.01
CA LEU A 551 18.91 -21.31 32.41
C LEU A 551 19.34 -22.67 33.02
N GLU A 552 20.37 -22.69 33.86
CA GLU A 552 20.77 -23.89 34.61
C GLU A 552 20.08 -24.01 35.96
N TRP A 553 19.36 -22.96 36.40
CA TRP A 553 18.65 -22.95 37.67
C TRP A 553 17.75 -24.18 37.85
N GLN A 554 17.78 -24.74 39.05
CA GLN A 554 16.94 -25.87 39.45
C GLN A 554 16.13 -25.51 40.70
N PRO A 555 14.85 -25.91 40.76
CA PRO A 555 14.04 -25.68 41.95
C PRO A 555 14.58 -26.46 43.16
N PRO A 556 14.46 -25.91 44.39
CA PRO A 556 14.84 -26.62 45.62
C PRO A 556 14.21 -28.01 45.73
N LYS A 557 14.99 -28.99 46.21
CA LYS A 557 14.55 -30.39 46.36
C LYS A 557 13.72 -30.58 47.63
N ASP A 558 12.40 -30.49 47.53
CA ASP A 558 11.46 -30.65 48.67
C ASP A 558 10.96 -32.10 48.88
N GLY A 559 11.75 -33.13 48.51
CA GLY A 559 11.39 -34.54 48.73
C GLY A 559 10.17 -35.06 47.96
N GLY A 560 9.57 -34.23 47.08
CA GLY A 560 8.41 -34.53 46.23
C GLY A 560 8.58 -34.06 44.78
N LYS A 561 7.48 -34.00 44.01
CA LYS A 561 7.51 -33.42 42.65
C LYS A 561 7.88 -31.92 42.72
N PRO A 562 8.70 -31.39 41.80
CA PRO A 562 9.08 -29.98 41.80
C PRO A 562 7.89 -29.02 41.82
N LYS A 563 8.01 -27.93 42.58
CA LYS A 563 6.99 -26.88 42.70
C LYS A 563 6.88 -26.02 41.45
N SER A 564 7.98 -25.86 40.71
CA SER A 564 8.05 -25.12 39.44
C SER A 564 7.54 -25.97 38.28
N CYS A 565 6.88 -25.33 37.31
CA CYS A 565 6.46 -25.99 36.08
C CYS A 565 7.60 -26.30 35.12
N ILE A 566 8.86 -25.95 35.43
CA ILE A 566 10.04 -26.21 34.56
C ILE A 566 10.21 -27.69 34.15
N THR A 567 9.57 -28.62 34.86
CA THR A 567 9.59 -30.05 34.52
C THR A 567 8.51 -30.51 33.54
N GLU A 568 7.53 -29.67 33.25
CA GLU A 568 6.47 -29.94 32.27
C GLU A 568 7.07 -30.01 30.85
N VAL A 569 6.39 -30.72 29.94
CA VAL A 569 6.96 -31.06 28.62
C VAL A 569 7.23 -29.82 27.78
N ASP A 570 6.29 -28.90 27.73
CA ASP A 570 6.39 -27.62 27.03
C ASP A 570 7.53 -26.74 27.57
N GLU A 571 7.69 -26.68 28.89
CA GLU A 571 8.77 -25.93 29.55
C GLU A 571 10.16 -26.54 29.32
N LYS A 572 10.27 -27.87 29.24
CA LYS A 572 11.54 -28.54 28.86
C LYS A 572 11.96 -28.20 27.44
N VAL A 573 11.00 -28.14 26.52
CA VAL A 573 11.26 -27.78 25.12
C VAL A 573 11.62 -26.31 25.00
N LEU A 574 10.92 -25.43 25.72
CA LEU A 574 11.29 -24.03 25.85
C LEU A 574 12.71 -23.88 26.41
N LEU A 575 13.08 -24.64 27.45
CA LEU A 575 14.43 -24.61 28.02
C LEU A 575 15.49 -25.04 27.00
N SER A 576 15.24 -26.14 26.27
CA SER A 576 16.14 -26.60 25.20
C SER A 576 16.28 -25.55 24.10
N PHE A 577 15.17 -24.93 23.69
CA PHE A 577 15.18 -23.84 22.71
C PHE A 577 16.06 -22.66 23.18
N MET A 578 15.85 -22.17 24.41
CA MET A 578 16.64 -21.06 24.96
C MET A 578 18.13 -21.41 25.07
N LYS A 579 18.46 -22.66 25.44
CA LYS A 579 19.85 -23.15 25.45
C LYS A 579 20.47 -23.21 24.05
N ALA A 580 19.69 -23.56 23.02
CA ALA A 580 20.17 -23.52 21.65
C ALA A 580 20.46 -22.09 21.18
N VAL A 581 19.61 -21.13 21.54
CA VAL A 581 19.83 -19.71 21.25
C VAL A 581 21.13 -19.23 21.90
N LEU A 582 21.32 -19.48 23.19
CA LEU A 582 22.57 -19.09 23.89
C LEU A 582 23.80 -19.75 23.29
N ALA A 583 23.74 -21.04 22.93
CA ALA A 583 24.84 -21.73 22.27
C ALA A 583 25.25 -21.03 20.95
N ARG A 584 24.28 -20.52 20.16
CA ARG A 584 24.56 -19.73 18.95
C ARG A 584 25.28 -18.42 19.30
N HIS A 585 24.84 -17.70 20.33
CA HIS A 585 25.46 -16.45 20.76
C HIS A 585 26.83 -16.64 21.43
N GLN A 586 27.12 -17.81 21.99
CA GLN A 586 28.45 -18.23 22.42
C GLN A 586 29.38 -18.62 21.24
N GLY A 587 28.85 -18.72 20.02
CA GLY A 587 29.57 -19.17 18.83
C GLY A 587 29.66 -20.69 18.67
N ASP A 588 29.03 -21.47 19.55
CA ASP A 588 28.93 -22.93 19.47
C ASP A 588 27.75 -23.35 18.57
N LEU A 589 27.92 -23.07 17.27
CA LEU A 589 26.93 -23.39 16.24
C LEU A 589 26.58 -24.90 16.18
N PRO A 590 27.56 -25.84 16.28
CA PRO A 590 27.25 -27.27 16.27
C PRO A 590 26.35 -27.71 17.45
N ARG A 591 26.59 -27.19 18.65
CA ARG A 591 25.74 -27.48 19.81
C ARG A 591 24.34 -26.89 19.63
N SER A 592 24.25 -25.63 19.18
CA SER A 592 22.96 -24.97 18.90
C SER A 592 22.12 -25.79 17.92
N ARG A 593 22.71 -26.16 16.77
CA ARG A 593 22.10 -27.02 15.75
C ARG A 593 21.59 -28.34 16.35
N LYS A 594 22.46 -29.05 17.08
CA LYS A 594 22.14 -30.35 17.66
C LYS A 594 20.92 -30.28 18.58
N ILE A 595 20.86 -29.28 19.46
CA ILE A 595 19.74 -29.10 20.38
C ILE A 595 18.44 -28.81 19.59
N LEU A 596 18.49 -27.93 18.59
CA LEU A 596 17.32 -27.63 17.76
C LEU A 596 16.80 -28.88 17.01
N GLU A 597 17.71 -29.66 16.41
CA GLU A 597 17.37 -30.85 15.62
C GLU A 597 16.87 -32.03 16.46
N GLN A 598 17.35 -32.18 17.70
CA GLN A 598 17.04 -33.33 18.55
C GLN A 598 15.92 -33.05 19.54
N ASP A 599 15.91 -31.86 20.15
CA ASP A 599 15.12 -31.59 21.35
C ASP A 599 13.95 -30.62 21.12
N VAL A 600 13.94 -29.88 20.00
CA VAL A 600 12.97 -28.78 19.77
C VAL A 600 12.12 -29.01 18.52
N ILE A 601 12.73 -29.01 17.32
CA ILE A 601 12.03 -29.07 16.03
C ILE A 601 11.17 -30.35 15.88
N PRO A 602 11.60 -31.55 16.31
CA PRO A 602 10.82 -32.78 16.15
C PRO A 602 9.61 -32.89 17.08
N VAL A 603 9.48 -32.02 18.08
CA VAL A 603 8.41 -32.13 19.08
C VAL A 603 7.06 -31.81 18.45
N ASP A 604 6.05 -32.66 18.69
CA ASP A 604 4.68 -32.42 18.23
C ASP A 604 4.16 -31.07 18.78
N LYS A 605 3.74 -30.18 17.87
CA LYS A 605 3.20 -28.86 18.19
C LYS A 605 2.06 -28.92 19.21
N ASN A 606 1.28 -29.99 19.24
CA ASN A 606 0.17 -30.14 20.18
C ASN A 606 0.61 -30.31 21.65
N LEU A 607 1.88 -30.65 21.88
CA LEU A 607 2.50 -30.73 23.21
C LEU A 607 2.98 -29.37 23.71
N LEU A 608 3.05 -28.36 22.84
CA LEU A 608 3.53 -27.01 23.16
C LEU A 608 2.38 -26.02 23.41
N LYS A 609 1.21 -26.50 23.86
CA LYS A 609 0.05 -25.65 24.13
C LYS A 609 0.37 -24.58 25.18
N GLY A 610 0.39 -23.32 24.76
CA GLY A 610 0.81 -22.21 25.62
C GLY A 610 2.30 -21.89 25.52
N GLU A 611 3.06 -22.53 24.66
CA GLU A 611 4.40 -22.10 24.22
C GLU A 611 4.48 -22.17 22.68
N ASP A 612 3.36 -21.90 22.01
CA ASP A 612 3.16 -22.09 20.57
C ASP A 612 4.11 -21.22 19.70
N TRP A 613 4.73 -20.21 20.30
CA TRP A 613 5.74 -19.35 19.67
C TRP A 613 7.12 -20.01 19.54
N VAL A 614 7.41 -21.06 20.31
CA VAL A 614 8.73 -21.74 20.32
C VAL A 614 8.99 -22.47 19.01
N ALA A 615 7.99 -23.22 18.50
CA ALA A 615 8.14 -23.99 17.27
C ALA A 615 8.48 -23.15 16.02
N PRO A 616 7.77 -22.03 15.71
CA PRO A 616 8.17 -21.17 14.60
C PRO A 616 9.50 -20.45 14.87
N SER A 617 9.81 -20.11 16.13
CA SER A 617 11.11 -19.51 16.51
C SER A 617 12.27 -20.46 16.29
N ALA A 618 12.11 -21.76 16.59
CA ALA A 618 13.12 -22.78 16.36
C ALA A 618 13.51 -22.91 14.88
N HIS A 619 12.54 -22.73 13.97
CA HIS A 619 12.82 -22.71 12.52
C HIS A 619 13.63 -21.47 12.12
N TYR A 620 13.29 -20.29 12.65
CA TYR A 620 14.07 -19.08 12.43
C TYR A 620 15.50 -19.22 12.98
N GLU A 621 15.66 -19.73 14.20
CA GLU A 621 16.97 -19.94 14.82
C GLU A 621 17.82 -20.93 14.02
N MET A 622 17.23 -22.01 13.50
CA MET A 622 17.94 -22.93 12.61
C MET A 622 18.44 -22.22 11.34
N ALA A 623 17.62 -21.35 10.75
CA ALA A 623 18.02 -20.54 9.61
C ALA A 623 19.19 -19.60 9.96
N ALA A 624 19.17 -18.98 11.14
CA ALA A 624 20.25 -18.13 11.64
C ALA A 624 21.54 -18.91 11.90
N VAL A 625 21.46 -20.14 12.44
CA VAL A 625 22.62 -21.04 12.59
C VAL A 625 23.23 -21.38 11.22
N ILE A 626 22.42 -21.81 10.25
CA ILE A 626 22.91 -22.14 8.89
C ILE A 626 23.54 -20.90 8.23
N TRP A 627 22.93 -19.73 8.40
CA TRP A 627 23.49 -18.47 7.90
C TRP A 627 24.85 -18.14 8.52
N ALA A 628 24.99 -18.31 9.84
CA ALA A 628 26.26 -18.08 10.53
C ALA A 628 27.36 -19.07 10.10
N GLU A 629 27.00 -20.32 9.80
CA GLU A 629 27.96 -21.34 9.33
C GLU A 629 28.40 -21.14 7.87
N SER A 630 27.45 -20.84 6.98
CA SER A 630 27.63 -21.00 5.53
C SER A 630 27.33 -19.74 4.71
N GLY A 631 26.78 -18.69 5.34
CA GLY A 631 26.29 -17.51 4.66
C GLY A 631 25.29 -17.88 3.54
N ILE A 632 25.42 -17.22 2.39
CA ILE A 632 24.53 -17.43 1.25
C ILE A 632 24.70 -18.78 0.54
N LYS A 633 25.77 -19.54 0.82
CA LYS A 633 26.04 -20.82 0.14
C LYS A 633 24.93 -21.87 0.32
N GLU A 634 24.22 -21.81 1.45
CA GLU A 634 23.13 -22.72 1.80
C GLU A 634 21.75 -22.00 1.74
N ALA A 635 21.63 -21.00 0.86
CA ALA A 635 20.42 -20.17 0.72
C ALA A 635 19.12 -20.96 0.58
N ALA A 636 19.15 -22.11 -0.12
CA ALA A 636 17.97 -22.96 -0.30
C ALA A 636 17.45 -23.52 1.04
N LYS A 637 18.35 -24.05 1.89
CA LYS A 637 17.99 -24.56 3.22
C LYS A 637 17.52 -23.44 4.14
N ILE A 638 18.23 -22.30 4.12
CA ILE A 638 17.84 -21.12 4.90
C ILE A 638 16.42 -20.68 4.51
N THR A 639 16.13 -20.58 3.22
CA THR A 639 14.82 -20.21 2.69
C THR A 639 13.73 -21.20 3.11
N GLU A 640 14.02 -22.50 3.13
CA GLU A 640 13.09 -23.53 3.58
C GLU A 640 12.66 -23.32 5.04
N TYR A 641 13.62 -23.15 5.95
CA TYR A 641 13.34 -22.88 7.36
C TYR A 641 12.61 -21.55 7.58
N LEU A 642 13.01 -20.49 6.86
CA LEU A 642 12.34 -19.19 6.92
C LEU A 642 10.90 -19.26 6.40
N ASN A 643 10.62 -20.03 5.34
CA ASN A 643 9.26 -20.23 4.83
C ASN A 643 8.39 -21.03 5.80
N ARG A 644 8.95 -22.03 6.51
CA ARG A 644 8.24 -22.73 7.59
C ARG A 644 7.89 -21.77 8.73
N CYS A 645 8.83 -20.91 9.12
CA CYS A 645 8.59 -19.87 10.13
C CYS A 645 7.50 -18.87 9.68
N ALA A 646 7.61 -18.31 8.47
CA ALA A 646 6.69 -17.29 7.95
C ALA A 646 5.30 -17.86 7.57
N GLY A 647 5.21 -19.15 7.24
CA GLY A 647 3.97 -19.85 6.91
C GLY A 647 3.28 -20.51 8.11
N TRP A 648 3.77 -20.26 9.33
CA TRP A 648 3.20 -20.88 10.54
C TRP A 648 1.79 -20.35 10.83
N GLU A 649 0.93 -21.19 11.40
CA GLU A 649 -0.41 -20.78 11.86
C GLU A 649 -0.27 -19.60 12.85
N SER A 650 -1.16 -18.60 12.79
CA SER A 650 -1.07 -17.37 13.60
C SER A 650 -0.88 -17.67 15.10
N TYR A 651 0.10 -16.99 15.73
CA TYR A 651 0.40 -17.05 17.17
C TYR A 651 0.60 -15.64 17.76
N GLU A 652 0.59 -15.51 19.09
CA GLU A 652 0.57 -14.21 19.81
C GLU A 652 1.78 -13.30 19.49
N LEU A 653 2.90 -13.85 19.01
CA LEU A 653 4.14 -13.11 18.79
C LEU A 653 4.56 -13.05 17.31
N ASP A 654 3.66 -13.42 16.40
CA ASP A 654 3.93 -13.54 14.97
C ASP A 654 4.43 -12.25 14.33
N ASN A 655 3.94 -11.09 14.78
CA ASN A 655 4.38 -9.80 14.25
C ASN A 655 5.88 -9.53 14.47
N ARG A 656 6.49 -10.02 15.56
CA ARG A 656 7.91 -9.78 15.86
C ARG A 656 8.82 -10.72 15.08
N LEU A 657 8.52 -12.02 15.14
CA LEU A 657 9.30 -13.02 14.43
C LEU A 657 9.09 -12.93 12.91
N GLY A 658 7.86 -12.64 12.47
CA GLY A 658 7.53 -12.45 11.06
C GLY A 658 8.29 -11.31 10.40
N VAL A 659 8.57 -10.21 11.11
CA VAL A 659 9.43 -9.12 10.59
C VAL A 659 10.87 -9.59 10.40
N ARG A 660 11.43 -10.33 11.36
CA ARG A 660 12.78 -10.92 11.27
C ARG A 660 12.87 -11.91 10.11
N ALA A 661 11.89 -12.81 9.97
CA ALA A 661 11.84 -13.81 8.91
C ALA A 661 11.66 -13.18 7.52
N THR A 662 10.78 -12.18 7.39
CA THR A 662 10.56 -11.47 6.12
C THR A 662 11.80 -10.69 5.69
N THR A 663 12.46 -10.01 6.64
CA THR A 663 13.71 -9.29 6.37
C THR A 663 14.81 -10.24 5.92
N ALA A 664 14.94 -11.39 6.59
CA ALA A 664 15.89 -12.43 6.22
C ALA A 664 15.63 -12.98 4.80
N LEU A 665 14.38 -13.30 4.45
CA LEU A 665 14.02 -13.78 3.10
C LEU A 665 14.39 -12.76 2.01
N GLU A 666 14.18 -11.48 2.27
CA GLU A 666 14.54 -10.41 1.35
C GLU A 666 16.07 -10.27 1.18
N VAL A 667 16.84 -10.41 2.26
CA VAL A 667 18.31 -10.42 2.22
C VAL A 667 18.82 -11.59 1.38
N ILE A 668 18.25 -12.78 1.54
CA ILE A 668 18.60 -13.96 0.74
C ILE A 668 18.29 -13.72 -0.74
N ARG A 669 17.09 -13.23 -1.05
CA ARG A 669 16.67 -12.91 -2.43
C ARG A 669 17.62 -11.93 -3.11
N GLN A 670 17.94 -10.82 -2.45
CA GLN A 670 18.86 -9.80 -2.98
C GLN A 670 20.28 -10.35 -3.18
N SER A 671 20.76 -11.15 -2.23
CA SER A 671 22.10 -11.74 -2.31
C SER A 671 22.20 -12.75 -3.46
N GLN A 672 21.17 -13.56 -3.71
CA GLN A 672 21.09 -14.47 -4.85
C GLN A 672 21.01 -13.73 -6.19
N GLU A 673 20.37 -12.56 -6.24
CA GLU A 673 20.34 -11.70 -7.42
C GLU A 673 21.71 -11.07 -7.71
N ALA A 674 22.46 -10.69 -6.66
CA ALA A 674 23.78 -10.08 -6.76
C ALA A 674 24.91 -11.08 -7.11
N GLU A 675 24.77 -12.37 -6.79
CA GLU A 675 25.75 -13.41 -7.13
C GLU A 675 25.62 -13.94 -8.58
N LYS A 676 24.59 -13.52 -9.32
CA LYS A 676 24.56 -13.74 -10.77
C LYS A 676 25.68 -12.91 -11.41
N PRO A 677 26.64 -13.51 -12.14
CA PRO A 677 27.73 -12.75 -12.74
C PRO A 677 27.16 -11.66 -13.66
N ALA A 678 27.63 -10.43 -13.46
CA ALA A 678 27.32 -9.32 -14.36
C ALA A 678 27.83 -9.69 -15.76
N MET A 679 26.90 -9.92 -16.68
CA MET A 679 27.20 -10.10 -18.09
C MET A 679 27.90 -8.83 -18.60
N PRO A 680 29.03 -8.94 -19.32
CA PRO A 680 29.71 -7.77 -19.86
C PRO A 680 28.76 -7.06 -20.84
N ALA A 681 28.75 -5.72 -20.77
CA ALA A 681 28.08 -4.89 -21.75
C ALA A 681 28.73 -5.10 -23.13
N SER A 682 28.22 -6.06 -23.90
CA SER A 682 28.57 -6.24 -25.29
C SER A 682 27.53 -5.55 -26.15
N SER A 683 27.97 -4.49 -26.80
CA SER A 683 27.36 -3.94 -28.01
C SER A 683 27.31 -5.02 -29.10
N SER A 684 26.21 -5.76 -29.18
CA SER A 684 25.70 -6.29 -30.44
C SER A 684 24.28 -6.79 -30.24
N SER A 685 23.41 -6.31 -31.11
CA SER A 685 22.23 -7.03 -31.59
C SER A 685 22.40 -8.54 -31.50
N LEU A 686 21.49 -9.27 -30.85
CA LEU A 686 21.13 -10.65 -31.24
C LEU A 686 19.98 -11.22 -30.38
N ARG A 687 18.87 -11.47 -31.09
CA ARG A 687 18.09 -12.71 -31.06
C ARG A 687 17.55 -13.17 -29.71
N HIS A 688 16.27 -12.86 -29.52
CA HIS A 688 15.33 -13.75 -28.88
C HIS A 688 15.51 -15.19 -29.38
N THR A 689 15.84 -16.12 -28.48
CA THR A 689 15.57 -17.54 -28.67
C THR A 689 14.06 -17.74 -28.60
N THR A 690 13.46 -17.78 -29.78
CA THR A 690 12.12 -18.28 -30.03
C THR A 690 12.06 -19.76 -29.65
N ALA A 691 11.45 -20.08 -28.50
CA ALA A 691 10.55 -21.21 -28.50
C ALA A 691 9.34 -20.73 -29.32
N SER A 692 9.20 -21.24 -30.55
CA SER A 692 8.09 -20.91 -31.43
C SER A 692 6.78 -21.43 -30.81
N ALA A 693 6.12 -20.60 -30.03
CA ALA A 693 4.67 -20.56 -30.09
C ALA A 693 4.36 -19.94 -31.45
N SER A 694 3.92 -20.77 -32.40
CA SER A 694 3.48 -20.29 -33.70
C SER A 694 2.44 -19.20 -33.48
N THR A 695 2.71 -18.01 -34.01
CA THR A 695 1.65 -17.09 -34.39
C THR A 695 0.68 -17.88 -35.26
N MET A 696 -0.61 -17.93 -34.91
CA MET A 696 -1.59 -18.60 -35.77
C MET A 696 -1.51 -18.00 -37.17
N ASP A 697 -1.19 -18.83 -38.15
CA ASP A 697 -1.15 -18.43 -39.56
C ASP A 697 -2.55 -17.93 -39.99
N ALA A 698 -2.62 -17.10 -41.03
CA ALA A 698 -3.89 -16.65 -41.62
C ALA A 698 -4.81 -17.84 -41.96
N ASP A 699 -4.25 -18.99 -42.28
CA ASP A 699 -4.96 -20.24 -42.54
C ASP A 699 -5.50 -20.92 -41.26
N GLU A 700 -4.78 -20.85 -40.13
CA GLU A 700 -5.29 -21.33 -38.83
C GLU A 700 -6.40 -20.41 -38.28
N MET A 701 -6.27 -19.09 -38.49
CA MET A 701 -7.33 -18.13 -38.20
C MET A 701 -8.56 -18.34 -39.10
N ARG A 702 -8.37 -18.70 -40.37
CA ARG A 702 -9.47 -19.06 -41.28
C ARG A 702 -10.15 -20.34 -40.79
N ALA A 703 -9.38 -21.38 -40.45
CA ALA A 703 -9.91 -22.65 -39.94
C ALA A 703 -10.65 -22.49 -38.60
N MET A 704 -10.17 -21.65 -37.69
CA MET A 704 -10.85 -21.35 -36.42
C MET A 704 -12.14 -20.57 -36.62
N LYS A 705 -12.15 -19.58 -37.53
CA LYS A 705 -13.37 -18.86 -37.93
C LYS A 705 -14.39 -19.82 -38.55
N GLU A 706 -13.94 -20.72 -39.42
CA GLU A 706 -14.79 -21.76 -40.01
C GLU A 706 -15.32 -22.73 -38.96
N LEU A 707 -14.52 -23.12 -37.95
CA LEU A 707 -14.93 -23.99 -36.85
C LEU A 707 -16.00 -23.35 -35.96
N LEU A 708 -15.82 -22.07 -35.58
CA LEU A 708 -16.78 -21.33 -34.75
C LEU A 708 -18.08 -21.04 -35.50
N LEU A 709 -18.00 -20.84 -36.82
CA LEU A 709 -19.16 -20.67 -37.71
C LEU A 709 -19.82 -22.00 -38.12
N LYS A 710 -19.19 -23.15 -37.83
CA LYS A 710 -19.66 -24.49 -38.22
C LYS A 710 -20.99 -24.89 -37.59
N GLN A 711 -21.39 -24.25 -36.48
CA GLN A 711 -22.69 -24.47 -35.86
C GLN A 711 -23.88 -24.04 -36.76
N GLY A 712 -23.65 -23.18 -37.76
CA GLY A 712 -24.68 -22.71 -38.68
C GLY A 712 -25.80 -21.92 -37.98
N PRO A 713 -26.78 -21.40 -38.73
CA PRO A 713 -27.98 -20.82 -38.14
C PRO A 713 -28.77 -21.87 -37.37
N TYR A 714 -29.26 -21.53 -36.19
CA TYR A 714 -30.10 -22.41 -35.36
C TYR A 714 -31.31 -21.65 -34.81
N THR A 715 -32.29 -22.39 -34.29
CA THR A 715 -33.42 -21.81 -33.57
C THR A 715 -33.22 -22.07 -32.08
N THR A 716 -33.51 -21.07 -31.24
CA THR A 716 -33.39 -21.16 -29.78
C THR A 716 -34.32 -22.24 -29.19
N GLY A 717 -34.06 -22.66 -27.95
CA GLY A 717 -34.68 -23.84 -27.34
C GLY A 717 -36.22 -23.87 -27.34
N LYS A 718 -36.89 -22.72 -27.22
CA LYS A 718 -38.37 -22.60 -27.27
C LYS A 718 -38.90 -22.28 -28.67
N GLY A 719 -38.05 -22.20 -29.69
CA GLY A 719 -38.46 -22.00 -31.07
C GLY A 719 -38.83 -20.55 -31.44
N VAL A 720 -38.48 -19.56 -30.59
CA VAL A 720 -38.94 -18.16 -30.75
C VAL A 720 -38.01 -17.34 -31.64
N LEU A 721 -36.71 -17.61 -31.60
CA LEU A 721 -35.68 -16.80 -32.26
C LEU A 721 -34.82 -17.67 -33.18
N ASN A 722 -34.59 -17.17 -34.40
CA ASN A 722 -33.54 -17.68 -35.29
C ASN A 722 -32.24 -16.95 -35.01
N VAL A 723 -31.15 -17.68 -34.81
CA VAL A 723 -29.84 -17.16 -34.46
C VAL A 723 -28.92 -17.26 -35.65
N GLU A 724 -28.31 -16.13 -36.01
CA GLU A 724 -27.21 -16.05 -36.99
C GLU A 724 -25.95 -15.56 -36.27
N LYS A 725 -24.85 -16.31 -36.42
CA LYS A 725 -23.56 -15.98 -35.80
C LYS A 725 -22.67 -15.24 -36.78
N HIS A 726 -22.04 -14.16 -36.32
CA HIS A 726 -21.13 -13.34 -37.09
C HIS A 726 -19.81 -13.14 -36.35
N ILE A 727 -18.72 -13.00 -37.11
CA ILE A 727 -17.40 -12.61 -36.60
C ILE A 727 -17.02 -11.30 -37.26
N ILE A 728 -16.87 -10.25 -36.46
CA ILE A 728 -16.56 -8.91 -36.96
C ILE A 728 -15.29 -8.36 -36.30
N PRO A 729 -14.58 -7.42 -36.93
CA PRO A 729 -13.44 -6.76 -36.30
C PRO A 729 -13.86 -6.03 -35.01
N ALA A 730 -13.06 -6.18 -33.95
CA ALA A 730 -13.20 -5.35 -32.76
C ALA A 730 -12.75 -3.90 -33.07
N PHE A 731 -13.11 -2.95 -32.21
CA PHE A 731 -12.58 -1.59 -32.33
C PHE A 731 -11.05 -1.60 -32.26
N PRO A 732 -10.31 -0.87 -33.12
CA PRO A 732 -8.87 -1.11 -33.29
C PRO A 732 -8.01 -0.68 -32.09
N PHE A 733 -8.52 0.17 -31.21
CA PHE A 733 -7.79 0.67 -30.04
C PHE A 733 -8.36 0.11 -28.75
N ARG A 734 -7.47 -0.25 -27.82
CA ARG A 734 -7.82 -0.56 -26.43
C ARG A 734 -7.49 0.65 -25.56
N GLU A 735 -8.18 0.79 -24.44
CA GLU A 735 -7.99 1.92 -23.53
C GLU A 735 -6.61 1.93 -22.87
N TYR A 736 -6.06 0.75 -22.63
CA TYR A 736 -4.80 0.57 -21.93
C TYR A 736 -3.77 -0.16 -22.81
N PRO A 737 -2.47 0.21 -22.74
CA PRO A 737 -1.42 -0.38 -23.56
C PRO A 737 -1.32 -1.92 -23.47
N ARG A 738 -1.70 -2.50 -22.33
CA ARG A 738 -1.69 -3.96 -22.09
C ARG A 738 -3.08 -4.61 -22.17
N GLY A 739 -4.03 -3.96 -22.86
CA GLY A 739 -5.33 -4.57 -23.19
C GLY A 739 -5.21 -5.65 -24.27
N VAL A 740 -4.17 -5.57 -25.08
CA VAL A 740 -3.67 -6.60 -26.01
C VAL A 740 -2.26 -7.04 -25.60
N ARG A 741 -1.79 -8.15 -26.15
CA ARG A 741 -0.46 -8.69 -25.90
C ARG A 741 0.61 -7.84 -26.59
N ASP A 742 0.46 -7.63 -27.90
CA ASP A 742 1.34 -6.79 -28.72
C ASP A 742 0.57 -5.58 -29.25
N GLU A 743 1.19 -4.38 -29.31
CA GLU A 743 0.47 -3.12 -29.61
C GLU A 743 -0.24 -3.11 -30.98
N ASP A 744 0.26 -3.89 -31.94
CA ASP A 744 -0.31 -4.00 -33.28
C ASP A 744 -1.42 -5.05 -33.42
N ASP A 745 -1.66 -5.86 -32.38
CA ASP A 745 -2.64 -6.96 -32.43
C ASP A 745 -4.04 -6.45 -32.79
N LYS A 746 -4.66 -7.12 -33.77
CA LYS A 746 -6.05 -6.87 -34.17
C LYS A 746 -6.96 -7.99 -33.68
N LEU A 747 -7.96 -7.60 -32.92
CA LEU A 747 -8.94 -8.47 -32.28
C LEU A 747 -10.23 -8.55 -33.09
N HIS A 748 -11.00 -9.60 -32.82
CA HIS A 748 -12.35 -9.80 -33.37
C HIS A 748 -13.34 -10.04 -32.25
N ILE A 749 -14.62 -9.76 -32.52
CA ILE A 749 -15.73 -10.09 -31.62
C ILE A 749 -16.72 -10.99 -32.34
N VAL A 750 -17.29 -11.93 -31.60
CA VAL A 750 -18.33 -12.85 -32.04
C VAL A 750 -19.68 -12.28 -31.60
N VAL A 751 -20.62 -12.25 -32.53
CA VAL A 751 -21.93 -11.62 -32.39
C VAL A 751 -22.99 -12.63 -32.75
N ASN A 752 -23.99 -12.79 -31.89
CA ASN A 752 -25.23 -13.45 -32.28
C ASN A 752 -26.27 -12.40 -32.63
N HIS A 753 -26.87 -12.57 -33.81
CA HIS A 753 -28.01 -11.83 -34.29
C HIS A 753 -29.24 -12.73 -34.21
N TYR A 754 -30.14 -12.39 -33.29
CA TYR A 754 -31.39 -13.10 -33.07
C TYR A 754 -32.53 -12.39 -33.81
N ARG A 755 -33.24 -13.12 -34.67
CA ARG A 755 -34.42 -12.63 -35.39
C ARG A 755 -35.67 -13.39 -34.95
N PRO A 756 -36.76 -12.70 -34.57
CA PRO A 756 -38.02 -13.37 -34.24
C PRO A 756 -38.54 -14.19 -35.41
N VAL A 757 -38.88 -15.46 -35.14
CA VAL A 757 -39.52 -16.35 -36.13
C VAL A 757 -40.86 -15.77 -36.60
N SER A 758 -41.55 -15.05 -35.71
CA SER A 758 -42.78 -14.30 -35.93
C SER A 758 -42.63 -13.07 -36.85
N ASN A 759 -41.40 -12.56 -37.07
CA ASN A 759 -41.15 -11.34 -37.85
C ASN A 759 -39.99 -11.49 -38.86
N PRO A 760 -40.14 -12.36 -39.88
CA PRO A 760 -39.07 -12.64 -40.85
C PRO A 760 -38.78 -11.45 -41.79
N GLU A 761 -39.74 -10.53 -41.97
CA GLU A 761 -39.62 -9.34 -42.81
C GLU A 761 -39.90 -8.07 -41.99
N PRO A 762 -38.92 -7.60 -41.19
CA PRO A 762 -39.12 -6.51 -40.25
C PRO A 762 -39.38 -5.16 -40.93
N LYS A 763 -40.34 -4.40 -40.41
CA LYS A 763 -40.82 -3.12 -40.97
C LYS A 763 -40.19 -1.90 -40.30
N ALA A 764 -40.28 -0.74 -40.95
CA ALA A 764 -39.84 0.52 -40.36
C ALA A 764 -40.58 0.78 -39.03
N GLY A 765 -39.84 1.11 -37.97
CA GLY A 765 -40.40 1.30 -36.64
C GLY A 765 -40.50 0.04 -35.77
N ASP A 766 -40.11 -1.13 -36.28
CA ASP A 766 -39.88 -2.33 -35.45
C ASP A 766 -38.58 -2.15 -34.64
N LEU A 767 -38.56 -2.63 -33.40
CA LEU A 767 -37.50 -2.36 -32.42
C LEU A 767 -36.25 -3.20 -32.66
N THR A 768 -35.08 -2.57 -32.78
CA THR A 768 -33.79 -3.26 -32.67
C THR A 768 -33.27 -3.19 -31.24
N LEU A 769 -32.79 -4.32 -30.72
CA LEU A 769 -32.17 -4.41 -29.40
C LEU A 769 -30.67 -4.64 -29.53
N ILE A 770 -29.89 -3.93 -28.72
CA ILE A 770 -28.46 -4.20 -28.51
C ILE A 770 -28.29 -4.60 -27.06
N MET A 771 -27.70 -5.76 -26.82
CA MET A 771 -27.52 -6.29 -25.47
C MET A 771 -26.08 -6.64 -25.14
N ALA A 772 -25.71 -6.40 -23.88
CA ALA A 772 -24.36 -6.60 -23.35
C ALA A 772 -24.39 -7.51 -22.11
N HIS A 773 -23.57 -8.56 -22.14
CA HIS A 773 -23.52 -9.58 -21.10
C HIS A 773 -22.72 -9.14 -19.86
N ALA A 774 -22.95 -9.83 -18.75
CA ALA A 774 -22.17 -9.70 -17.53
C ALA A 774 -20.79 -10.40 -17.62
N ASN A 775 -19.85 -9.99 -16.76
CA ASN A 775 -18.51 -10.59 -16.68
C ASN A 775 -18.56 -12.09 -16.34
N GLY A 776 -17.82 -12.92 -17.07
CA GLY A 776 -17.69 -14.36 -16.85
C GLY A 776 -18.78 -15.21 -17.52
N PHE A 777 -19.71 -14.57 -18.24
CA PHE A 777 -20.83 -15.23 -18.92
C PHE A 777 -20.74 -15.05 -20.43
N HIS A 778 -21.33 -15.98 -21.18
CA HIS A 778 -21.39 -15.93 -22.65
C HIS A 778 -22.80 -15.58 -23.13
N LYS A 779 -22.90 -15.10 -24.39
CA LYS A 779 -24.12 -14.49 -24.95
C LYS A 779 -25.34 -15.41 -24.96
N GLU A 780 -25.14 -16.71 -25.15
CA GLU A 780 -26.21 -17.69 -25.28
C GLU A 780 -26.97 -17.91 -23.96
N MET A 781 -26.34 -17.65 -22.80
CA MET A 781 -27.00 -17.79 -21.49
C MET A 781 -28.22 -16.88 -21.33
N TYR A 782 -28.35 -15.86 -22.18
CA TYR A 782 -29.46 -14.93 -22.16
C TYR A 782 -30.60 -15.35 -23.09
N GLU A 783 -30.45 -16.42 -23.88
CA GLU A 783 -31.49 -16.90 -24.80
C GLU A 783 -32.84 -17.11 -24.11
N PRO A 784 -32.95 -17.77 -22.94
CA PRO A 784 -34.22 -17.88 -22.25
C PRO A 784 -34.86 -16.52 -21.94
N PHE A 785 -34.07 -15.54 -21.48
CA PHE A 785 -34.54 -14.17 -21.25
C PHE A 785 -35.01 -13.49 -22.55
N LEU A 786 -34.29 -13.67 -23.67
CA LEU A 786 -34.66 -13.09 -24.97
C LEU A 786 -35.94 -13.70 -25.53
N GLU A 787 -36.15 -15.01 -25.36
CA GLU A 787 -37.36 -15.70 -25.79
C GLU A 787 -38.58 -15.17 -25.05
N TYR A 788 -38.51 -15.10 -23.70
CA TYR A 788 -39.59 -14.50 -22.92
C TYR A 788 -39.79 -13.02 -23.28
N LEU A 789 -38.72 -12.25 -23.45
CA LEU A 789 -38.81 -10.83 -23.80
C LEU A 789 -39.54 -10.63 -25.13
N THR A 790 -39.25 -11.48 -26.12
CA THR A 790 -39.87 -11.42 -27.45
C THR A 790 -41.36 -11.74 -27.35
N LEU A 791 -41.71 -12.82 -26.65
CA LEU A 791 -43.11 -13.23 -26.48
C LEU A 791 -43.92 -12.15 -25.75
N GLU A 792 -43.44 -11.66 -24.62
CA GLU A 792 -44.11 -10.64 -23.80
C GLU A 792 -44.24 -9.31 -24.57
N TYR A 793 -43.19 -8.89 -25.28
CA TYR A 793 -43.23 -7.65 -26.06
C TYR A 793 -44.21 -7.73 -27.23
N GLU A 794 -44.33 -8.89 -27.88
CA GLU A 794 -45.30 -9.14 -28.94
C GLU A 794 -46.74 -9.23 -28.42
N GLU A 795 -46.96 -9.87 -27.27
CA GLU A 795 -48.25 -9.92 -26.60
C GLU A 795 -48.77 -8.51 -26.27
N LEU A 796 -47.87 -7.61 -25.87
CA LEU A 796 -48.19 -6.20 -25.64
C LEU A 796 -48.38 -5.38 -26.93
N GLY A 797 -48.28 -6.00 -28.11
CA GLY A 797 -48.48 -5.41 -29.43
C GLY A 797 -47.24 -4.75 -30.05
N GLY A 798 -46.06 -4.99 -29.49
CA GLY A 798 -44.78 -4.60 -30.07
C GLY A 798 -44.31 -5.56 -31.17
N LYS A 799 -43.28 -5.15 -31.92
CA LYS A 799 -42.56 -6.03 -32.85
C LYS A 799 -41.06 -5.79 -32.74
N ILE A 800 -40.29 -6.88 -32.64
CA ILE A 800 -38.82 -6.83 -32.63
C ILE A 800 -38.33 -7.07 -34.06
N ARG A 801 -37.39 -6.24 -34.50
CA ARG A 801 -36.66 -6.36 -35.77
C ARG A 801 -35.54 -7.40 -35.65
N GLY A 802 -34.75 -7.27 -34.59
CA GLY A 802 -33.60 -8.11 -34.33
C GLY A 802 -32.93 -7.73 -33.01
N ILE A 803 -32.23 -8.69 -32.41
CA ILE A 803 -31.50 -8.53 -31.16
C ILE A 803 -30.04 -8.89 -31.43
N PHE A 804 -29.12 -8.02 -31.04
CA PHE A 804 -27.70 -8.23 -31.21
C PHE A 804 -27.03 -8.36 -29.86
N ILE A 805 -26.30 -9.46 -29.65
CA ILE A 805 -25.41 -9.63 -28.50
C ILE A 805 -24.00 -9.87 -29.01
N ALA A 806 -23.11 -8.94 -28.73
CA ALA A 806 -21.67 -9.11 -28.96
C ALA A 806 -21.00 -9.54 -27.65
N GLU A 807 -20.12 -10.54 -27.75
CA GLU A 807 -19.25 -10.91 -26.63
C GLU A 807 -18.08 -9.95 -26.51
N MET A 808 -17.71 -9.63 -25.28
CA MET A 808 -16.49 -8.87 -25.00
C MET A 808 -15.28 -9.60 -25.55
N TYR A 809 -14.35 -8.86 -26.17
CA TYR A 809 -13.22 -9.42 -26.93
C TYR A 809 -12.40 -10.51 -26.20
N CYS A 810 -12.39 -10.51 -24.87
CA CYS A 810 -11.66 -11.44 -24.02
C CYS A 810 -12.52 -12.54 -23.36
N GLN A 811 -13.80 -12.67 -23.73
CA GLN A 811 -14.76 -13.60 -23.13
C GLN A 811 -15.47 -14.47 -24.17
N GLY A 812 -15.89 -15.66 -23.74
CA GLY A 812 -16.60 -16.64 -24.55
C GLY A 812 -15.89 -16.97 -25.85
N GLU A 813 -16.63 -17.02 -26.96
CA GLU A 813 -16.06 -17.35 -28.27
C GLU A 813 -15.13 -16.25 -28.79
N SER A 814 -15.36 -14.99 -28.42
CA SER A 814 -14.43 -13.89 -28.74
C SER A 814 -13.08 -14.09 -28.06
N GLY A 815 -13.10 -14.51 -26.78
CA GLY A 815 -11.88 -14.83 -26.03
C GLY A 815 -11.09 -15.98 -26.64
N ILE A 816 -11.78 -17.02 -27.14
CA ILE A 816 -11.16 -18.14 -27.86
C ILE A 816 -10.48 -17.65 -29.14
N LEU A 817 -11.19 -16.85 -29.95
CA LEU A 817 -10.67 -16.34 -31.21
C LEU A 817 -9.44 -15.43 -31.04
N ASN A 818 -9.35 -14.77 -29.90
CA ASN A 818 -8.28 -13.82 -29.59
C ASN A 818 -7.21 -14.39 -28.65
N GLU A 819 -7.29 -15.66 -28.25
CA GLU A 819 -6.60 -16.21 -27.07
C GLU A 819 -5.09 -15.92 -27.02
N SER A 820 -4.41 -15.96 -28.18
CA SER A 820 -2.97 -15.70 -28.28
C SER A 820 -2.57 -14.22 -28.20
N LYS A 821 -3.53 -13.30 -28.33
CA LYS A 821 -3.39 -11.84 -28.45
C LYS A 821 -3.90 -11.08 -27.23
N LEU A 822 -4.51 -11.76 -26.26
CA LEU A 822 -5.11 -11.11 -25.09
C LEU A 822 -4.05 -10.61 -24.12
N GLY A 823 -4.20 -9.37 -23.66
CA GLY A 823 -3.39 -8.77 -22.62
C GLY A 823 -3.97 -8.98 -21.21
N GLY A 824 -3.32 -8.37 -20.21
CA GLY A 824 -3.69 -8.47 -18.78
C GLY A 824 -4.38 -7.24 -18.19
N ASP A 825 -4.56 -6.16 -18.96
CA ASP A 825 -5.11 -4.88 -18.48
C ASP A 825 -6.41 -4.52 -19.21
N VAL A 826 -7.53 -5.11 -18.75
CA VAL A 826 -8.84 -5.08 -19.42
C VAL A 826 -9.68 -3.86 -19.00
N SER A 827 -10.14 -3.02 -19.94
CA SER A 827 -11.15 -1.98 -19.67
C SER A 827 -12.57 -2.50 -19.91
N TRP A 828 -13.55 -2.16 -19.06
CA TRP A 828 -14.95 -2.47 -19.39
C TRP A 828 -15.41 -1.70 -20.63
N PHE A 829 -14.95 -0.45 -20.79
CA PHE A 829 -15.38 0.42 -21.87
C PHE A 829 -14.70 0.13 -23.21
N ASP A 830 -13.76 -0.81 -23.28
CA ASP A 830 -13.32 -1.37 -24.57
C ASP A 830 -14.51 -2.01 -25.28
N HIS A 831 -15.38 -2.72 -24.55
CA HIS A 831 -16.57 -3.30 -25.15
C HIS A 831 -17.61 -2.25 -25.56
N THR A 832 -17.67 -1.11 -24.89
CA THR A 832 -18.49 0.02 -25.35
C THR A 832 -18.10 0.46 -26.77
N ARG A 833 -16.81 0.48 -27.07
CA ARG A 833 -16.28 0.82 -28.41
C ARG A 833 -16.51 -0.32 -29.40
N ASP A 834 -16.39 -1.57 -28.95
CA ASP A 834 -16.70 -2.75 -29.75
C ASP A 834 -18.18 -2.79 -30.17
N LEU A 835 -19.10 -2.39 -29.28
CA LEU A 835 -20.51 -2.22 -29.60
C LEU A 835 -20.77 -1.09 -30.61
N LEU A 836 -19.93 -0.04 -30.63
CA LEU A 836 -19.99 0.98 -31.70
C LEU A 836 -19.50 0.42 -33.05
N SER A 837 -18.50 -0.46 -33.05
CA SER A 837 -18.08 -1.19 -34.25
C SER A 837 -19.18 -2.13 -34.78
N LEU A 838 -19.89 -2.82 -33.89
CA LEU A 838 -21.06 -3.64 -34.23
C LEU A 838 -22.10 -2.83 -35.02
N ILE A 839 -22.45 -1.64 -34.54
CA ILE A 839 -23.44 -0.77 -35.17
C ILE A 839 -23.00 -0.33 -36.57
N GLN A 840 -21.73 0.01 -36.73
CA GLN A 840 -21.16 0.36 -38.03
C GLN A 840 -21.10 -0.82 -38.99
N HIS A 841 -20.99 -2.05 -38.48
CA HIS A 841 -20.92 -3.26 -39.30
C HIS A 841 -22.28 -3.69 -39.84
N PHE A 842 -23.37 -3.42 -39.11
CA PHE A 842 -24.74 -3.78 -39.50
C PHE A 842 -25.64 -2.54 -39.70
N PRO A 843 -25.29 -1.60 -40.58
CA PRO A 843 -26.03 -0.34 -40.73
C PRO A 843 -27.44 -0.53 -41.30
N ASN A 844 -27.70 -1.66 -41.96
CA ASN A 844 -29.00 -1.99 -42.55
C ASN A 844 -29.92 -2.77 -41.60
N ASP A 845 -29.35 -3.49 -40.63
CA ASP A 845 -30.12 -4.29 -39.67
C ASP A 845 -30.31 -3.54 -38.33
N ILE A 846 -29.36 -2.69 -37.94
CA ILE A 846 -29.44 -1.85 -36.74
C ILE A 846 -30.06 -0.50 -37.10
N VAL A 847 -31.39 -0.49 -37.14
CA VAL A 847 -32.21 0.65 -37.55
C VAL A 847 -33.08 1.12 -36.38
N ARG A 848 -33.37 2.42 -36.32
CA ARG A 848 -34.22 3.00 -35.27
C ARG A 848 -35.67 2.47 -35.34
N PRO A 849 -36.35 2.32 -34.19
CA PRO A 849 -35.86 2.62 -32.83
C PRO A 849 -34.88 1.55 -32.33
N VAL A 850 -33.81 1.99 -31.66
CA VAL A 850 -32.80 1.11 -31.04
C VAL A 850 -32.91 1.24 -29.52
N ALA A 851 -32.90 0.15 -28.77
CA ALA A 851 -32.80 0.18 -27.32
C ALA A 851 -31.67 -0.72 -26.80
N GLY A 852 -31.09 -0.34 -25.66
CA GLY A 852 -30.01 -1.09 -25.01
C GLY A 852 -30.51 -1.90 -23.81
N ILE A 853 -30.03 -3.14 -23.63
CA ILE A 853 -30.25 -3.94 -22.41
C ILE A 853 -28.91 -4.49 -21.92
N GLY A 854 -28.47 -4.13 -20.72
CA GLY A 854 -27.17 -4.56 -20.20
C GLY A 854 -27.25 -5.16 -18.81
N HIS A 855 -26.60 -6.29 -18.58
CA HIS A 855 -26.54 -6.96 -17.27
C HIS A 855 -25.21 -6.71 -16.58
N SER A 856 -25.21 -6.33 -15.29
CA SER A 856 -23.98 -6.16 -14.49
C SER A 856 -22.99 -5.18 -15.15
N MET A 857 -21.79 -5.65 -15.53
CA MET A 857 -20.82 -4.93 -16.35
C MET A 857 -21.42 -4.41 -17.67
N GLY A 858 -22.23 -5.22 -18.36
CA GLY A 858 -22.87 -4.87 -19.62
C GLY A 858 -23.81 -3.67 -19.50
N GLY A 859 -24.42 -3.47 -18.32
CA GLY A 859 -25.21 -2.29 -18.03
C GLY A 859 -24.36 -1.02 -18.06
N ALA A 860 -23.23 -1.01 -17.36
CA ALA A 860 -22.28 0.10 -17.39
C ALA A 860 -21.80 0.41 -18.82
N GLN A 861 -21.53 -0.63 -19.63
CA GLN A 861 -21.05 -0.48 -21.01
C GLN A 861 -22.07 0.19 -21.94
N LEU A 862 -23.36 -0.18 -21.84
CA LEU A 862 -24.43 0.41 -22.67
C LEU A 862 -24.84 1.81 -22.22
N PHE A 863 -24.76 2.09 -20.91
CA PHE A 863 -24.92 3.45 -20.40
C PHE A 863 -23.80 4.34 -20.97
N ARG A 864 -22.55 3.85 -20.99
CA ARG A 864 -21.45 4.59 -21.60
C ARG A 864 -21.64 4.79 -23.11
N LEU A 865 -22.13 3.78 -23.82
CA LEU A 865 -22.42 3.88 -25.25
C LEU A 865 -23.45 4.98 -25.52
N SER A 866 -24.49 5.04 -24.69
CA SER A 866 -25.53 6.06 -24.77
C SER A 866 -24.97 7.46 -24.53
N LEU A 867 -24.00 7.63 -23.62
CA LEU A 867 -23.31 8.92 -23.43
C LEU A 867 -22.39 9.30 -24.59
N MET A 868 -21.71 8.32 -25.20
CA MET A 868 -20.84 8.56 -26.35
C MET A 868 -21.64 8.97 -27.59
N HIS A 869 -22.86 8.46 -27.75
CA HIS A 869 -23.75 8.81 -28.84
C HIS A 869 -25.18 9.00 -28.33
N PRO A 870 -25.52 10.14 -27.72
CA PRO A 870 -26.80 10.38 -27.03
C PRO A 870 -28.06 10.21 -27.87
N SER A 871 -27.94 10.36 -29.20
CA SER A 871 -29.06 10.12 -30.09
C SER A 871 -29.21 8.64 -30.46
N LEU A 872 -28.25 7.76 -30.21
CA LEU A 872 -28.20 6.41 -30.78
C LEU A 872 -29.39 5.55 -30.34
N MET A 873 -29.67 5.52 -29.04
CA MET A 873 -30.70 4.68 -28.43
C MET A 873 -31.90 5.53 -28.00
N SER A 874 -33.09 4.95 -28.13
CA SER A 874 -34.34 5.52 -27.65
C SER A 874 -34.51 5.36 -26.14
N CYS A 875 -33.91 4.33 -25.53
CA CYS A 875 -33.83 4.11 -24.09
C CYS A 875 -32.77 3.05 -23.75
N VAL A 876 -32.40 2.94 -22.47
CA VAL A 876 -31.49 1.90 -21.96
C VAL A 876 -32.04 1.25 -20.68
N ILE A 877 -31.93 -0.07 -20.61
CA ILE A 877 -32.23 -0.89 -19.43
C ILE A 877 -30.92 -1.43 -18.85
N GLY A 878 -30.67 -1.14 -17.58
CA GLY A 878 -29.63 -1.77 -16.78
C GLY A 878 -30.23 -2.84 -15.86
N ILE A 879 -29.92 -4.11 -16.11
CA ILE A 879 -30.28 -5.22 -15.23
C ILE A 879 -29.15 -5.43 -14.21
N ASP A 880 -29.45 -5.19 -12.94
CA ASP A 880 -28.51 -5.18 -11.81
C ASP A 880 -27.13 -4.57 -12.16
N PRO A 881 -27.08 -3.36 -12.77
CA PRO A 881 -25.84 -2.83 -13.32
C PRO A 881 -24.88 -2.45 -12.20
N VAL A 882 -23.58 -2.73 -12.39
CA VAL A 882 -22.56 -2.41 -11.40
C VAL A 882 -22.09 -0.97 -11.59
N ILE A 883 -22.79 -0.05 -10.91
CA ILE A 883 -22.54 1.40 -10.93
C ILE A 883 -22.62 1.88 -9.47
N SER A 884 -21.57 2.53 -8.96
CA SER A 884 -21.51 2.96 -7.55
C SER A 884 -20.52 4.11 -7.35
N PRO A 885 -20.78 5.07 -6.44
CA PRO A 885 -19.80 6.10 -6.08
C PRO A 885 -18.66 5.57 -5.19
N THR A 886 -18.86 4.39 -4.59
CA THR A 886 -17.91 3.71 -3.70
C THR A 886 -17.36 2.45 -4.36
N ASN A 887 -16.63 1.61 -3.62
CA ASN A 887 -16.08 0.38 -4.18
C ASN A 887 -17.22 -0.54 -4.63
N ALA A 888 -17.07 -1.12 -5.83
CA ALA A 888 -18.13 -1.87 -6.49
C ALA A 888 -18.47 -3.21 -5.81
N PHE A 889 -17.54 -3.76 -5.03
CA PHE A 889 -17.71 -5.05 -4.35
C PHE A 889 -17.24 -4.96 -2.88
N PRO A 890 -18.06 -5.38 -1.89
CA PRO A 890 -17.66 -5.40 -0.48
C PRO A 890 -16.58 -6.48 -0.22
N SER A 891 -15.71 -6.25 0.78
CA SER A 891 -14.57 -7.14 1.08
C SER A 891 -14.96 -8.57 1.46
N ALA A 892 -16.20 -8.78 1.95
CA ALA A 892 -16.74 -10.08 2.31
C ALA A 892 -17.14 -10.95 1.09
N ALA A 893 -17.27 -10.36 -0.11
CA ALA A 893 -17.72 -11.03 -1.32
C ALA A 893 -16.94 -10.52 -2.55
N ASN A 894 -15.66 -10.88 -2.66
CA ASN A 894 -14.79 -10.49 -3.77
C ASN A 894 -14.90 -11.49 -4.95
N PRO A 895 -15.55 -11.12 -6.08
CA PRO A 895 -15.74 -12.03 -7.22
C PRO A 895 -14.42 -12.45 -7.86
N ALA A 896 -13.41 -11.58 -7.92
CA ALA A 896 -12.09 -11.92 -8.45
C ALA A 896 -11.44 -13.06 -7.66
N ALA A 897 -11.53 -13.02 -6.33
CA ALA A 897 -10.99 -14.08 -5.48
C ALA A 897 -11.75 -15.40 -5.62
N MET A 898 -13.07 -15.34 -5.80
CA MET A 898 -13.89 -16.53 -6.04
C MET A 898 -13.57 -17.17 -7.40
N SER A 899 -13.50 -16.37 -8.47
CA SER A 899 -13.10 -16.84 -9.80
C SER A 899 -11.68 -17.40 -9.76
N ALA A 900 -10.73 -16.73 -9.10
CA ALA A 900 -9.34 -17.17 -8.94
C ALA A 900 -9.16 -18.49 -8.15
N ARG A 901 -10.15 -18.92 -7.36
CA ARG A 901 -10.13 -20.20 -6.63
C ARG A 901 -10.95 -21.30 -7.30
N ARG A 902 -11.80 -20.96 -8.27
CA ARG A 902 -12.63 -21.93 -8.98
C ARG A 902 -11.76 -22.92 -9.76
N LEU A 903 -12.20 -24.18 -9.79
CA LEU A 903 -11.63 -25.20 -10.67
C LEU A 903 -11.82 -24.75 -12.14
N ASP A 904 -10.80 -24.93 -12.97
CA ASP A 904 -10.81 -24.47 -14.37
C ASP A 904 -10.90 -25.61 -15.38
N VAL A 905 -10.46 -26.82 -15.00
CA VAL A 905 -10.44 -28.01 -15.86
C VAL A 905 -11.16 -29.17 -15.21
N TRP A 906 -11.97 -29.89 -15.99
CA TRP A 906 -12.69 -31.08 -15.57
C TRP A 906 -12.37 -32.26 -16.51
N PRO A 907 -12.29 -33.51 -16.01
CA PRO A 907 -11.94 -34.66 -16.84
C PRO A 907 -12.93 -35.01 -17.96
N SER A 908 -14.18 -34.57 -17.85
CA SER A 908 -15.17 -34.65 -18.93
C SER A 908 -16.28 -33.62 -18.74
N ARG A 909 -17.09 -33.39 -19.78
CA ARG A 909 -18.27 -32.52 -19.71
C ARG A 909 -19.27 -32.99 -18.66
N GLU A 910 -19.49 -34.30 -18.53
CA GLU A 910 -20.39 -34.87 -17.53
C GLU A 910 -19.89 -34.61 -16.10
N GLN A 911 -18.57 -34.64 -15.89
CA GLN A 911 -17.99 -34.30 -14.58
C GLN A 911 -18.08 -32.80 -14.29
N ALA A 912 -17.91 -31.95 -15.29
CA ALA A 912 -18.19 -30.52 -15.16
C ALA A 912 -19.64 -30.29 -14.75
N VAL A 913 -20.62 -30.89 -15.44
CA VAL A 913 -22.05 -30.79 -15.09
C VAL A 913 -22.31 -31.19 -13.64
N LYS A 914 -21.77 -32.33 -13.20
CA LYS A 914 -21.89 -32.78 -11.80
C LYS A 914 -21.27 -31.77 -10.82
N PHE A 915 -20.10 -31.23 -11.14
CA PHE A 915 -19.45 -30.20 -10.33
C PHE A 915 -20.32 -28.95 -10.21
N PHE A 916 -20.79 -28.39 -11.32
CA PHE A 916 -21.60 -27.17 -11.32
C PHE A 916 -22.93 -27.37 -10.57
N ARG A 917 -23.67 -28.46 -10.85
CA ARG A 917 -24.92 -28.77 -10.12
C ARG A 917 -24.73 -28.93 -8.61
N SER A 918 -23.57 -29.40 -8.17
CA SER A 918 -23.29 -29.61 -6.74
C SER A 918 -23.10 -28.31 -5.95
N ARG A 919 -22.86 -27.16 -6.61
CA ARG A 919 -22.58 -25.90 -5.90
C ARG A 919 -23.86 -25.07 -5.70
N PRO A 920 -24.11 -24.56 -4.48
CA PRO A 920 -25.26 -23.72 -4.19
C PRO A 920 -25.40 -22.50 -5.12
N TYR A 921 -24.28 -21.92 -5.58
CA TYR A 921 -24.28 -20.75 -6.46
C TYR A 921 -24.98 -20.99 -7.81
N TYR A 922 -24.90 -22.19 -8.38
CA TYR A 922 -25.52 -22.50 -9.68
C TYR A 922 -26.93 -23.10 -9.53
N GLN A 923 -27.34 -23.46 -8.31
CA GLN A 923 -28.66 -24.06 -8.04
C GLN A 923 -29.79 -23.04 -8.10
N THR A 924 -29.48 -21.74 -8.05
CA THR A 924 -30.47 -20.67 -8.18
C THR A 924 -30.79 -20.31 -9.62
N TRP A 925 -30.00 -20.80 -10.57
CA TRP A 925 -30.18 -20.48 -11.99
C TRP A 925 -31.41 -21.18 -12.55
N ASP A 926 -32.01 -20.57 -13.56
CA ASP A 926 -33.02 -21.24 -14.38
C ASP A 926 -32.40 -22.45 -15.10
N GLU A 927 -33.17 -23.54 -15.23
CA GLU A 927 -32.65 -24.80 -15.78
C GLU A 927 -32.23 -24.63 -17.25
N ASP A 928 -32.98 -23.87 -18.06
CA ASP A 928 -32.62 -23.64 -19.47
C ASP A 928 -31.30 -22.86 -19.57
N VAL A 929 -31.10 -21.88 -18.68
CA VAL A 929 -29.86 -21.09 -18.58
C VAL A 929 -28.67 -21.97 -18.15
N PHE A 930 -28.88 -22.85 -17.16
CA PHE A 930 -27.87 -23.78 -16.69
C PHE A 930 -27.43 -24.74 -17.80
N LEU A 931 -28.38 -25.31 -18.54
CA LEU A 931 -28.10 -26.21 -19.65
C LEU A 931 -27.31 -25.50 -20.75
N GLN A 932 -27.70 -24.26 -21.09
CA GLN A 932 -26.96 -23.47 -22.07
C GLN A 932 -25.52 -23.21 -21.65
N HIS A 933 -25.28 -22.94 -20.36
CA HIS A 933 -23.92 -22.78 -19.85
C HIS A 933 -23.11 -24.08 -19.92
N MET A 934 -23.74 -25.22 -19.62
CA MET A 934 -23.08 -26.52 -19.70
C MET A 934 -22.81 -26.98 -21.13
N ASP A 935 -23.51 -26.45 -22.12
CA ASP A 935 -23.28 -26.74 -23.53
C ASP A 935 -22.23 -25.80 -24.15
N MET A 936 -22.43 -24.48 -24.00
CA MET A 936 -21.65 -23.45 -24.70
C MET A 936 -20.55 -22.82 -23.85
N GLY A 937 -20.61 -22.96 -22.52
CA GLY A 937 -19.62 -22.39 -21.58
C GLY A 937 -18.35 -23.22 -21.40
N LEU A 938 -18.29 -24.41 -22.00
CA LEU A 938 -17.18 -25.36 -21.90
C LEU A 938 -16.60 -25.72 -23.28
N ARG A 939 -15.27 -25.77 -23.36
CA ARG A 939 -14.52 -26.24 -24.54
C ARG A 939 -13.53 -27.34 -24.18
N GLN A 940 -13.20 -28.18 -25.15
CA GLN A 940 -12.27 -29.30 -24.99
C GLN A 940 -10.80 -28.82 -25.01
N VAL A 941 -9.91 -29.52 -24.31
CA VAL A 941 -8.45 -29.33 -24.42
C VAL A 941 -7.90 -30.09 -25.65
N PRO A 942 -6.77 -29.68 -26.28
CA PRO A 942 -5.82 -28.66 -25.85
C PRO A 942 -6.31 -27.22 -26.07
N THR A 943 -5.79 -26.30 -25.25
CA THR A 943 -5.98 -24.85 -25.40
C THR A 943 -4.63 -24.15 -25.20
N ALA A 944 -4.53 -22.83 -25.43
CA ALA A 944 -3.27 -22.13 -25.20
C ALA A 944 -2.81 -22.21 -23.72
N LEU A 945 -3.75 -22.28 -22.77
CA LEU A 945 -3.46 -22.46 -21.35
C LEU A 945 -3.15 -23.92 -20.97
N TYR A 946 -3.67 -24.88 -21.73
CA TYR A 946 -3.53 -26.32 -21.48
C TYR A 946 -3.08 -27.04 -22.76
N PRO A 947 -1.83 -26.83 -23.23
CA PRO A 947 -1.37 -27.37 -24.50
C PRO A 947 -1.01 -28.87 -24.42
N ASP A 948 -0.57 -29.34 -23.25
CA ASP A 948 -0.23 -30.75 -23.02
C ASP A 948 -1.43 -31.53 -22.45
N VAL A 949 -2.14 -32.20 -23.34
CA VAL A 949 -3.31 -33.03 -23.02
C VAL A 949 -2.95 -34.19 -22.08
N SER A 950 -1.72 -34.70 -22.14
CA SER A 950 -1.29 -35.85 -21.32
C SER A 950 -1.10 -35.50 -19.84
N ALA A 951 -0.85 -34.22 -19.55
CA ALA A 951 -0.71 -33.69 -18.19
C ALA A 951 -2.06 -33.35 -17.54
N VAL A 952 -3.18 -33.46 -18.27
CA VAL A 952 -4.52 -33.14 -17.79
C VAL A 952 -5.29 -34.41 -17.47
N GLU A 953 -5.86 -34.49 -16.26
CA GLU A 953 -6.75 -35.58 -15.87
C GLU A 953 -7.97 -35.64 -16.82
N GLY A 954 -8.24 -36.81 -17.39
CA GLY A 954 -9.25 -37.00 -18.45
C GLY A 954 -8.71 -36.92 -19.88
N GLY A 955 -7.45 -36.50 -20.05
CA GLY A 955 -6.78 -36.46 -21.34
C GLY A 955 -7.56 -35.65 -22.37
N ALA A 956 -7.72 -36.19 -23.58
CA ALA A 956 -8.41 -35.51 -24.67
C ALA A 956 -9.89 -35.22 -24.37
N ASN A 957 -10.52 -35.93 -23.43
CA ASN A 957 -11.92 -35.70 -23.08
C ASN A 957 -12.11 -34.56 -22.06
N ALA A 958 -11.01 -34.02 -21.51
CA ALA A 958 -11.09 -32.96 -20.53
C ALA A 958 -11.62 -31.66 -21.15
N VAL A 959 -12.33 -30.89 -20.33
CA VAL A 959 -12.95 -29.62 -20.71
C VAL A 959 -12.52 -28.50 -19.77
N THR A 960 -12.47 -27.30 -20.31
CA THR A 960 -12.16 -26.05 -19.60
C THR A 960 -13.19 -24.97 -19.96
N LEU A 961 -13.22 -23.88 -19.22
CA LEU A 961 -14.10 -22.74 -19.53
C LEU A 961 -13.74 -22.08 -20.88
N THR A 962 -14.75 -21.58 -21.59
CA THR A 962 -14.55 -20.78 -22.81
C THR A 962 -13.98 -19.39 -22.50
N THR A 963 -14.51 -18.73 -21.47
CA THR A 963 -13.84 -17.58 -20.83
C THR A 963 -12.79 -18.09 -19.87
N THR A 964 -11.51 -17.80 -20.15
CA THR A 964 -10.45 -18.22 -19.23
C THR A 964 -10.62 -17.55 -17.87
N LYS A 965 -10.33 -18.31 -16.80
CA LYS A 965 -10.34 -17.80 -15.43
C LYS A 965 -9.49 -16.54 -15.25
N HIS A 966 -8.37 -16.45 -15.97
CA HIS A 966 -7.50 -15.27 -15.96
C HIS A 966 -8.21 -14.02 -16.49
N GLN A 967 -8.86 -14.11 -17.65
CA GLN A 967 -9.57 -12.97 -18.25
C GLN A 967 -10.80 -12.55 -17.46
N GLU A 968 -11.54 -13.50 -16.88
CA GLU A 968 -12.63 -13.19 -15.94
C GLU A 968 -12.13 -12.44 -14.71
N VAL A 969 -11.01 -12.89 -14.13
CA VAL A 969 -10.36 -12.23 -12.98
C VAL A 969 -9.85 -10.84 -13.38
N PHE A 970 -9.19 -10.70 -14.53
CA PHE A 970 -8.73 -9.39 -15.03
C PHE A 970 -9.89 -8.44 -15.28
N THR A 971 -11.07 -8.97 -15.63
CA THR A 971 -12.30 -8.20 -15.78
C THR A 971 -12.93 -7.79 -14.44
N PHE A 972 -12.62 -8.45 -13.32
CA PHE A 972 -12.96 -7.96 -11.97
C PHE A 972 -11.87 -7.10 -11.33
N TRP A 973 -10.62 -7.32 -11.69
CA TRP A 973 -9.46 -6.74 -11.03
C TRP A 973 -8.39 -6.33 -12.05
N ARG A 974 -7.97 -5.05 -12.02
CA ARG A 974 -6.91 -4.54 -12.88
C ARG A 974 -5.60 -4.41 -12.11
N TYR A 975 -4.48 -4.69 -12.77
CA TYR A 975 -3.15 -4.69 -12.15
C TYR A 975 -2.74 -3.30 -11.62
N ALA A 976 -3.13 -2.23 -12.31
CA ALA A 976 -2.81 -0.84 -11.94
C ALA A 976 -3.74 -0.27 -10.85
N ASP A 977 -4.97 -0.80 -10.71
CA ASP A 977 -6.03 -0.26 -9.86
C ASP A 977 -6.69 -1.37 -9.03
N ARG A 978 -6.57 -1.30 -7.70
CA ARG A 978 -7.15 -2.33 -6.82
C ARG A 978 -8.64 -2.19 -6.53
N ASP A 979 -9.26 -1.15 -7.08
CA ASP A 979 -10.70 -1.10 -7.29
C ASP A 979 -10.95 -0.56 -8.68
N ARG A 980 -11.90 -1.15 -9.41
CA ARG A 980 -12.18 -0.73 -10.78
C ARG A 980 -12.70 0.71 -10.77
N ILE A 981 -12.13 1.54 -11.64
CA ILE A 981 -12.61 2.89 -11.84
C ILE A 981 -13.90 2.91 -12.66
N ASP A 982 -14.12 1.90 -13.52
CA ASP A 982 -15.24 1.85 -14.46
C ASP A 982 -16.62 2.05 -13.78
N PRO A 983 -16.96 1.36 -12.66
CA PRO A 983 -18.23 1.59 -11.96
C PRO A 983 -18.39 3.00 -11.38
N LYS A 984 -17.29 3.60 -10.92
CA LYS A 984 -17.25 4.95 -10.32
C LYS A 984 -17.35 6.02 -11.38
N ASP A 985 -16.65 5.83 -12.49
CA ASP A 985 -16.71 6.71 -13.63
C ASP A 985 -18.10 6.70 -14.25
N MET A 986 -18.72 5.52 -14.43
CA MET A 986 -20.12 5.47 -14.81
C MET A 986 -21.03 6.23 -13.86
N PHE A 987 -20.85 6.07 -12.54
CA PHE A 987 -21.67 6.79 -11.56
C PHE A 987 -21.54 8.31 -11.72
N ARG A 988 -20.32 8.80 -11.92
CA ARG A 988 -20.05 10.24 -12.16
C ARG A 988 -20.74 10.76 -13.43
N TRP A 989 -20.85 9.92 -14.44
CA TRP A 989 -21.45 10.30 -15.73
C TRP A 989 -22.98 10.10 -15.80
N LEU A 990 -23.62 9.58 -14.75
CA LEU A 990 -25.08 9.38 -14.75
C LEU A 990 -25.86 10.68 -14.99
N GLY A 991 -25.39 11.79 -14.42
CA GLY A 991 -26.01 13.11 -14.56
C GLY A 991 -26.06 13.66 -15.99
N ASP A 992 -25.24 13.11 -16.89
CA ASP A 992 -25.14 13.51 -18.29
C ASP A 992 -26.05 12.67 -19.20
N MET A 993 -26.76 11.67 -18.66
CA MET A 993 -27.67 10.82 -19.42
C MET A 993 -28.85 11.64 -19.97
N THR A 994 -29.07 11.57 -21.28
CA THR A 994 -30.17 12.31 -21.95
C THR A 994 -31.30 11.41 -22.44
N ILE A 995 -31.16 10.09 -22.31
CA ILE A 995 -32.14 9.10 -22.76
C ILE A 995 -32.87 8.50 -21.56
N PRO A 996 -34.11 8.01 -21.73
CA PRO A 996 -34.83 7.28 -20.68
C PRO A 996 -34.05 6.07 -20.15
N VAL A 997 -33.96 5.95 -18.82
CA VAL A 997 -33.22 4.88 -18.12
C VAL A 997 -34.17 4.02 -17.29
N CYS A 998 -34.01 2.70 -17.36
CA CYS A 998 -34.67 1.76 -16.46
C CYS A 998 -33.64 0.87 -15.76
N TYR A 999 -33.81 0.70 -14.45
CA TYR A 999 -33.06 -0.23 -13.63
C TYR A 999 -33.93 -1.43 -13.25
N ILE A 1000 -33.48 -2.65 -13.51
CA ILE A 1000 -34.13 -3.88 -13.03
C ILE A 1000 -33.19 -4.54 -12.03
N GLN A 1001 -33.51 -4.49 -10.72
CA GLN A 1001 -32.63 -4.91 -9.62
C GLN A 1001 -33.10 -6.23 -8.99
N GLY A 1002 -32.17 -7.06 -8.52
CA GLY A 1002 -32.51 -8.20 -7.67
C GLY A 1002 -32.82 -7.76 -6.24
N LYS A 1003 -33.95 -8.20 -5.69
CA LYS A 1003 -34.32 -7.93 -4.28
C LYS A 1003 -33.29 -8.44 -3.28
N LYS A 1004 -32.55 -9.49 -3.65
CA LYS A 1004 -31.52 -10.16 -2.82
C LYS A 1004 -30.11 -9.85 -3.33
N SER A 1005 -29.94 -8.85 -4.20
CA SER A 1005 -28.62 -8.49 -4.75
C SER A 1005 -27.67 -8.01 -3.64
N VAL A 1006 -26.52 -8.67 -3.53
CA VAL A 1006 -25.43 -8.28 -2.61
C VAL A 1006 -24.48 -7.26 -3.25
N VAL A 1007 -24.66 -6.98 -4.54
CA VAL A 1007 -23.87 -6.03 -5.33
C VAL A 1007 -24.54 -4.66 -5.35
N ASN A 1008 -25.87 -4.62 -5.41
CA ASN A 1008 -26.66 -3.40 -5.40
C ASN A 1008 -27.62 -3.37 -4.19
N TRP A 1009 -27.24 -2.65 -3.13
CA TRP A 1009 -28.04 -2.48 -1.90
C TRP A 1009 -28.79 -1.13 -1.89
N ALA A 1010 -29.78 -0.99 -0.99
CA ALA A 1010 -30.75 0.11 -0.96
C ALA A 1010 -30.14 1.51 -1.14
N ASN A 1011 -29.12 1.87 -0.34
CA ASN A 1011 -28.47 3.17 -0.43
C ASN A 1011 -27.78 3.40 -1.80
N ASN A 1012 -27.18 2.37 -2.42
CA ASN A 1012 -26.59 2.51 -3.76
C ASN A 1012 -27.67 2.68 -4.85
N ASN A 1013 -28.81 2.01 -4.69
CA ASN A 1013 -29.93 2.12 -5.63
C ASN A 1013 -30.58 3.51 -5.59
N GLU A 1014 -30.78 4.06 -4.40
CA GLU A 1014 -31.27 5.43 -4.20
C GLU A 1014 -30.33 6.44 -4.87
N LEU A 1015 -29.03 6.34 -4.62
CA LEU A 1015 -28.02 7.23 -5.22
C LEU A 1015 -28.00 7.16 -6.75
N LYS A 1016 -28.19 5.99 -7.36
CA LYS A 1016 -28.30 5.85 -8.83
C LYS A 1016 -29.54 6.54 -9.38
N MET A 1017 -30.68 6.38 -8.70
CA MET A 1017 -31.92 7.04 -9.09
C MET A 1017 -31.83 8.56 -8.97
N GLU A 1018 -31.20 9.06 -7.91
CA GLU A 1018 -30.98 10.50 -7.70
C GLU A 1018 -30.01 11.10 -8.72
N ALA A 1019 -28.96 10.37 -9.08
CA ALA A 1019 -27.95 10.84 -10.02
C ALA A 1019 -28.40 10.78 -11.49
N THR A 1020 -29.46 10.01 -11.81
CA THR A 1020 -29.91 9.81 -13.18
C THR A 1020 -31.05 10.76 -13.54
N PRO A 1021 -30.90 11.59 -14.59
CA PRO A 1021 -31.96 12.48 -15.05
C PRO A 1021 -33.25 11.76 -15.41
N GLN A 1022 -34.38 12.44 -15.19
CA GLN A 1022 -35.70 11.92 -15.57
C GLN A 1022 -35.90 11.99 -17.11
N PRO A 1023 -36.57 11.00 -17.73
CA PRO A 1023 -37.30 9.90 -17.09
C PRO A 1023 -36.40 8.73 -16.67
N CYS A 1024 -36.51 8.33 -15.41
CA CYS A 1024 -35.75 7.22 -14.82
C CYS A 1024 -36.65 6.36 -13.91
N GLU A 1025 -36.57 5.04 -14.05
CA GLU A 1025 -37.38 4.07 -13.29
C GLU A 1025 -36.54 2.96 -12.68
N MET A 1026 -37.03 2.37 -11.58
CA MET A 1026 -36.42 1.21 -10.95
C MET A 1026 -37.47 0.16 -10.57
N HIS A 1027 -37.20 -1.07 -10.96
CA HIS A 1027 -38.04 -2.24 -10.76
C HIS A 1027 -37.27 -3.33 -10.01
N PHE A 1028 -37.96 -4.18 -9.26
CA PHE A 1028 -37.34 -5.19 -8.41
C PHE A 1028 -37.89 -6.59 -8.67
N VAL A 1029 -37.01 -7.54 -8.95
CA VAL A 1029 -37.31 -8.96 -9.21
C VAL A 1029 -36.85 -9.81 -8.01
N ASP A 1030 -37.57 -10.88 -7.65
CA ASP A 1030 -37.16 -11.75 -6.53
C ASP A 1030 -36.00 -12.71 -6.91
N ALA A 1031 -34.83 -12.12 -7.14
CA ALA A 1031 -33.57 -12.75 -7.51
C ALA A 1031 -32.40 -12.14 -6.73
N GLY A 1032 -31.25 -12.82 -6.76
CA GLY A 1032 -29.94 -12.27 -6.41
C GLY A 1032 -29.41 -11.34 -7.51
N HIS A 1033 -28.08 -11.22 -7.62
CA HIS A 1033 -27.41 -10.37 -8.62
C HIS A 1033 -27.66 -10.82 -10.06
N LEU A 1034 -27.84 -12.13 -10.28
CA LEU A 1034 -27.94 -12.73 -11.60
C LEU A 1034 -29.39 -12.74 -12.11
N VAL A 1035 -30.07 -11.59 -12.03
CA VAL A 1035 -31.51 -11.45 -12.28
C VAL A 1035 -32.00 -12.14 -13.58
N PRO A 1036 -31.41 -11.90 -14.76
CA PRO A 1036 -31.93 -12.49 -16.00
C PRO A 1036 -31.53 -13.97 -16.15
N LEU A 1037 -30.67 -14.50 -15.28
CA LEU A 1037 -30.23 -15.89 -15.27
C LEU A 1037 -30.99 -16.74 -14.24
N GLU A 1038 -31.46 -16.12 -13.15
CA GLU A 1038 -32.26 -16.77 -12.10
C GLU A 1038 -33.77 -16.67 -12.36
N ARG A 1039 -34.20 -15.53 -12.94
CA ARG A 1039 -35.61 -15.20 -13.20
C ARG A 1039 -35.79 -14.62 -14.61
N PRO A 1040 -35.45 -15.37 -15.68
CA PRO A 1040 -35.49 -14.87 -17.05
C PRO A 1040 -36.87 -14.38 -17.47
N SER A 1041 -37.95 -15.11 -17.16
CA SER A 1041 -39.33 -14.71 -17.52
C SER A 1041 -39.79 -13.43 -16.79
N GLU A 1042 -39.65 -13.35 -15.46
CA GLU A 1042 -40.11 -12.20 -14.68
C GLU A 1042 -39.37 -10.91 -15.08
N SER A 1043 -38.05 -11.00 -15.24
CA SER A 1043 -37.24 -9.84 -15.66
C SER A 1043 -37.49 -9.43 -17.12
N ALA A 1044 -37.82 -10.39 -18.00
CA ALA A 1044 -38.20 -10.12 -19.38
C ALA A 1044 -39.54 -9.38 -19.48
N GLY A 1045 -40.55 -9.74 -18.68
CA GLY A 1045 -41.83 -9.05 -18.63
C GLY A 1045 -41.68 -7.57 -18.25
N VAL A 1046 -40.91 -7.27 -17.20
CA VAL A 1046 -40.59 -5.89 -16.78
C VAL A 1046 -39.90 -5.11 -17.91
N ALA A 1047 -38.94 -5.75 -18.59
CA ALA A 1047 -38.24 -5.13 -19.72
C ALA A 1047 -39.19 -4.85 -20.90
N ALA A 1048 -40.06 -5.81 -21.26
CA ALA A 1048 -41.01 -5.69 -22.36
C ALA A 1048 -41.96 -4.50 -22.17
N GLU A 1049 -42.56 -4.38 -20.98
CA GLU A 1049 -43.46 -3.28 -20.63
C GLU A 1049 -42.80 -1.91 -20.75
N TYR A 1050 -41.57 -1.79 -20.21
CA TYR A 1050 -40.81 -0.55 -20.27
C TYR A 1050 -40.44 -0.20 -21.73
N LEU A 1051 -39.90 -1.15 -22.48
CA LEU A 1051 -39.52 -0.95 -23.88
C LEU A 1051 -40.70 -0.48 -24.71
N LEU A 1052 -41.86 -1.12 -24.59
CA LEU A 1052 -43.03 -0.79 -25.40
C LEU A 1052 -43.45 0.67 -25.19
N ARG A 1053 -43.46 1.10 -23.93
CA ARG A 1053 -43.82 2.47 -23.54
C ARG A 1053 -42.84 3.49 -24.11
N GLN A 1054 -41.54 3.23 -24.03
CA GLN A 1054 -40.51 4.12 -24.59
C GLN A 1054 -40.51 4.13 -26.12
N VAL A 1055 -40.75 2.98 -26.77
CA VAL A 1055 -40.86 2.89 -28.23
C VAL A 1055 -42.09 3.65 -28.73
N LYS A 1056 -43.25 3.55 -28.05
CA LYS A 1056 -44.44 4.34 -28.38
C LYS A 1056 -44.16 5.84 -28.28
N ALA A 1057 -43.56 6.28 -27.17
CA ALA A 1057 -43.18 7.69 -26.99
C ALA A 1057 -42.19 8.19 -28.05
N TRP A 1058 -41.22 7.35 -28.44
CA TRP A 1058 -40.30 7.67 -29.52
C TRP A 1058 -41.02 7.82 -30.87
N LYS A 1059 -41.95 6.90 -31.21
CA LYS A 1059 -42.73 6.97 -32.46
C LYS A 1059 -43.58 8.24 -32.53
N GLU A 1060 -44.22 8.62 -31.44
CA GLU A 1060 -45.01 9.86 -31.36
C GLU A 1060 -44.13 11.10 -31.61
N LYS A 1061 -42.94 11.14 -30.99
CA LYS A 1061 -41.98 12.23 -31.17
C LYS A 1061 -41.43 12.29 -32.61
N ASP A 1062 -41.12 11.14 -33.20
CA ASP A 1062 -40.63 11.03 -34.57
C ASP A 1062 -41.68 11.50 -35.59
N GLU A 1063 -42.94 11.11 -35.41
CA GLU A 1063 -44.02 11.59 -36.28
C GLU A 1063 -44.34 13.07 -36.09
N ALA A 1064 -44.32 13.59 -34.86
CA ALA A 1064 -44.44 15.02 -34.61
C ALA A 1064 -43.31 15.80 -35.30
N TYR A 1065 -42.08 15.30 -35.24
CA TYR A 1065 -40.93 15.90 -35.91
C TYR A 1065 -41.12 15.92 -37.45
N LYS A 1066 -41.52 14.79 -38.05
CA LYS A 1066 -41.82 14.69 -39.49
C LYS A 1066 -42.96 15.62 -39.94
N GLN A 1067 -43.91 15.96 -39.08
CA GLN A 1067 -44.96 16.93 -39.40
C GLN A 1067 -44.45 18.37 -39.42
N THR A 1068 -43.45 18.70 -38.59
CA THR A 1068 -42.85 20.05 -38.52
C THR A 1068 -41.77 20.30 -39.58
N PHE A 1069 -41.15 19.24 -40.09
CA PHE A 1069 -40.16 19.31 -41.18
C PHE A 1069 -40.83 18.89 -42.49
N PRO A 1070 -40.99 19.80 -43.50
CA PRO A 1070 -41.65 19.44 -44.75
C PRO A 1070 -40.93 18.25 -45.44
N PRO A 1071 -41.65 17.39 -46.18
CA PRO A 1071 -41.04 16.25 -46.85
C PRO A 1071 -39.93 16.74 -47.79
N MET A 1072 -38.80 16.01 -47.79
CA MET A 1072 -37.57 16.25 -48.57
C MET A 1072 -37.79 17.07 -49.85
N ILE A 1073 -36.95 18.09 -50.06
CA ILE A 1073 -36.64 18.57 -51.41
C ILE A 1073 -36.24 17.34 -52.22
N ARG A 1074 -37.11 16.86 -53.10
CA ARG A 1074 -36.74 15.83 -54.08
C ARG A 1074 -35.75 16.49 -55.02
N ILE A 1075 -34.50 16.06 -54.98
CA ILE A 1075 -33.56 16.35 -56.05
C ILE A 1075 -34.20 15.77 -57.33
N PRO A 1076 -34.46 16.59 -58.37
CA PRO A 1076 -35.05 16.10 -59.61
C PRO A 1076 -34.21 14.96 -60.20
N GLN A 1077 -34.84 13.95 -60.79
CA GLN A 1077 -34.12 12.80 -61.40
C GLN A 1077 -33.14 13.22 -62.50
N ASP A 1078 -33.31 14.42 -63.04
CA ASP A 1078 -32.50 15.09 -64.06
C ASP A 1078 -31.37 15.96 -63.48
N PHE A 1079 -31.14 15.95 -62.17
CA PHE A 1079 -29.99 16.62 -61.55
C PHE A 1079 -28.69 15.89 -61.89
N ALA A 1080 -28.10 16.22 -63.04
CA ALA A 1080 -26.78 15.77 -63.44
C ALA A 1080 -25.70 16.59 -62.70
N PRO A 1081 -24.84 15.99 -61.85
CA PRO A 1081 -23.73 16.72 -61.24
C PRO A 1081 -22.79 17.18 -62.35
N LYS A 1082 -22.53 18.49 -62.45
CA LYS A 1082 -21.45 19.01 -63.29
C LYS A 1082 -20.13 18.47 -62.76
N VAL A 1083 -19.61 17.43 -63.40
CA VAL A 1083 -18.26 16.90 -63.15
C VAL A 1083 -17.27 18.01 -63.51
N LEU A 1084 -16.64 18.62 -62.50
CA LEU A 1084 -15.47 19.45 -62.71
C LEU A 1084 -14.33 18.56 -63.25
N PRO A 1085 -13.58 19.00 -64.27
CA PRO A 1085 -12.50 18.19 -64.83
C PRO A 1085 -11.43 17.94 -63.77
N VAL A 1086 -11.13 16.66 -63.58
CA VAL A 1086 -10.14 16.11 -62.67
C VAL A 1086 -8.76 16.74 -62.94
N LEU A 1087 -8.18 17.41 -61.94
CA LEU A 1087 -6.77 17.79 -61.97
C LEU A 1087 -5.91 16.50 -61.93
N PRO A 1088 -4.90 16.35 -62.81
CA PRO A 1088 -4.10 15.13 -62.86
C PRO A 1088 -3.27 14.98 -61.59
N ALA A 1089 -3.31 13.77 -61.03
CA ALA A 1089 -2.62 13.36 -59.83
C ALA A 1089 -1.10 13.46 -59.97
N LYS A 1090 -0.50 14.38 -59.20
CA LYS A 1090 0.84 14.23 -58.63
C LYS A 1090 0.84 14.81 -57.23
N LEU A 1091 0.76 13.94 -56.24
CA LEU A 1091 1.53 13.95 -54.99
C LEU A 1091 1.37 12.60 -54.30
#